data_AF-A0A518GFW2-F1
#
_entry.id   AF-A0A518GFW2-F1
#
_cell.length_a   1.000
_cell.length_b   1.000
_cell.length_c   1.000
_cell.angle_alpha   90.00
_cell.angle_beta   90.00
_cell.angle_gamma   90.00
#
_symmetry.space_group_name_H-M   'P 1'
#
loop_
_entity.id
_entity.type
_entity.pdbx_description
1 polymer ?
#
loop_
_entity_poly.entity_id
_entity_poly.type
_entity_poly.pdbx_seq_one_letter_code
_entity_poly.pdbx_strand_id
1 'polypeptide(L)'
;MNHRIAIGRLWWKELRQLLPLVTMLIGVALFLHGIFLLPHNDAQQSGQLGILLGLPGLFAVGAGALLIGQEKELRTLNWLSSLPVPHRDIIRTKLGVSLLALAAMWCISFLLYVLVNSGDLNGLRQGLLQQSVSGALALDTPYIFWPLHTLFLLLAGVALAWRFQSPFIALLALLPMAILPLVVARVLTMIFTQDVTPSNDLLQTRLLAISQIVGCGALLWWGRKNALRALGPQVSKVRAVRGQTGALRSAILGTPQAPFPALLWQAFHQNKTVLLGCLGMLLAAAMLGSLVATEVLSPGWVVLGVLLGFLAVSWLGVSALQSDRLHQRIRFLADRGVSPTAAWLSRQLIPASVALSCSIVGALAFSLVFQPASQSSMIWLATGALFLITLLVYITSQWVGQIFSSPIVSAIAGPAISVGTAAYASFAIGNLGAPLWLVFLSSLFPLLATALLMQRWMDGQFDRVYWGGHALTLIAYLLLPSIPLLVTLATYPTMSSQAQQELDAAANEWANFRTAAPTQELVLITDGEKRERELGAEDHADNTPPASFAEQARRTANDLRNQLSSSTSPVRSTFRVQDFLSSQWQLTRARLADDSSNTSQADLQAHYLQVLDLAVQIVGRLRVSPRILEQDMADQLEIAMLDELNGAQSLDWIAGSPVYDDAVRLLADGATRNTARRRAVALSWKRFMTPLEENQIRNEIGGHSISHPVSSNFVTLTKHRRNTGRWVAVLWQYASNTTGNTQELRKQLANLQQFPPEIYGVGPQGKYHRADGLEFYLQEHRVVPGSQWHANWERQAAELSQ
;
A
#
# COMPACT_ATOMS: atom_id res chain seq x y z
N MET A 1 -44.75 26.84 -32.01
CA MET A 1 -43.85 26.86 -30.82
C MET A 1 -42.54 27.51 -31.23
N ASN A 2 -42.02 28.47 -30.47
CA ASN A 2 -40.78 29.16 -30.81
C ASN A 2 -39.60 28.16 -30.82
N HIS A 3 -38.90 28.00 -31.95
CA HIS A 3 -37.83 27.02 -32.16
C HIS A 3 -36.75 27.10 -31.07
N ARG A 4 -36.43 28.32 -30.60
CA ARG A 4 -35.49 28.56 -29.50
C ARG A 4 -35.93 27.91 -28.17
N ILE A 5 -37.22 27.99 -27.85
CA ILE A 5 -37.78 27.40 -26.61
C ILE A 5 -37.74 25.87 -26.71
N ALA A 6 -38.02 25.31 -27.90
CA ALA A 6 -37.94 23.87 -28.14
C ALA A 6 -36.53 23.33 -27.92
N ILE A 7 -35.51 24.01 -28.46
CA ILE A 7 -34.11 23.65 -28.27
C ILE A 7 -33.71 23.76 -26.80
N GLY A 8 -34.04 24.85 -26.11
CA GLY A 8 -33.70 25.01 -24.70
C GLY A 8 -34.27 23.90 -23.81
N ARG A 9 -35.52 23.49 -24.06
CA ARG A 9 -36.15 22.36 -23.35
C ARG A 9 -35.49 21.03 -23.69
N LEU A 10 -35.06 20.83 -24.94
CA LEU A 10 -34.32 19.63 -25.34
C LEU A 10 -32.98 19.55 -24.60
N TRP A 11 -32.19 20.64 -24.57
CA TRP A 11 -30.94 20.72 -23.81
C TRP A 11 -31.13 20.36 -22.34
N TRP A 12 -32.12 20.95 -21.67
CA TRP A 12 -32.43 20.66 -20.28
C TRP A 12 -32.79 19.20 -20.03
N LYS A 13 -33.60 18.62 -20.92
CA LYS A 13 -34.01 17.21 -20.85
C LYS A 13 -32.79 16.27 -20.97
N GLU A 14 -31.95 16.47 -21.98
CA GLU A 14 -30.76 15.64 -22.19
C GLU A 14 -29.76 15.78 -21.03
N LEU A 15 -29.60 16.98 -20.48
CA LEU A 15 -28.77 17.22 -19.30
C LEU A 15 -29.30 16.46 -18.07
N ARG A 16 -30.61 16.51 -17.83
CA ARG A 16 -31.26 15.77 -16.73
C ARG A 16 -31.10 14.26 -16.88
N GLN A 17 -31.03 13.76 -18.11
CA GLN A 17 -30.80 12.33 -18.38
C GLN A 17 -29.37 11.88 -18.02
N LEU A 18 -28.37 12.76 -18.14
CA LEU A 18 -26.99 12.46 -17.74
C LEU A 18 -26.76 12.58 -16.22
N LEU A 19 -27.59 13.33 -15.51
CA LEU A 19 -27.39 13.62 -14.09
C LEU A 19 -27.18 12.35 -13.23
N PRO A 20 -27.97 11.26 -13.36
CA PRO A 20 -27.74 10.04 -12.58
C PRO A 20 -26.35 9.40 -12.81
N LEU A 21 -25.84 9.48 -14.04
CA LEU A 21 -24.50 8.99 -14.37
C LEU A 21 -23.43 9.84 -13.70
N VAL A 22 -23.57 11.17 -13.76
CA VAL A 22 -22.65 12.12 -13.11
C VAL A 22 -22.64 11.92 -11.60
N THR A 23 -23.82 11.86 -10.95
CA THR A 23 -23.93 11.67 -9.51
C THR A 23 -23.35 10.33 -9.06
N MET A 24 -23.59 9.27 -9.84
CA MET A 24 -23.00 7.96 -9.56
C MET A 24 -21.47 8.01 -9.65
N LEU A 25 -20.93 8.61 -10.71
CA LEU A 25 -19.48 8.69 -10.91
C LEU A 25 -18.78 9.52 -9.82
N ILE A 26 -19.39 10.61 -9.36
CA ILE A 26 -18.89 11.38 -8.21
C ILE A 26 -18.88 10.50 -6.95
N GLY A 27 -19.98 9.79 -6.67
CA GLY A 27 -20.06 8.90 -5.50
C GLY A 27 -19.01 7.78 -5.55
N VAL A 28 -18.83 7.15 -6.71
CA VAL A 28 -17.80 6.12 -6.93
C VAL A 28 -16.41 6.70 -6.78
N ALA A 29 -16.14 7.90 -7.31
CA ALA A 29 -14.84 8.54 -7.18
C ALA A 29 -14.52 8.91 -5.73
N LEU A 30 -15.47 9.46 -4.98
CA LEU A 30 -15.32 9.72 -3.55
C LEU A 30 -15.04 8.43 -2.77
N PHE A 31 -15.77 7.36 -3.09
CA PHE A 31 -15.53 6.04 -2.50
C PHE A 31 -14.11 5.54 -2.80
N LEU A 32 -13.69 5.57 -4.07
CA LEU A 32 -12.35 5.14 -4.47
C LEU A 32 -11.27 6.00 -3.82
N HIS A 33 -11.42 7.33 -3.80
CA HIS A 33 -10.49 8.21 -3.09
C HIS A 33 -10.40 7.83 -1.61
N GLY A 34 -11.54 7.61 -0.94
CA GLY A 34 -11.57 7.16 0.45
C GLY A 34 -10.82 5.84 0.66
N ILE A 35 -10.95 4.87 -0.25
CA ILE A 35 -10.20 3.62 -0.19
C ILE A 35 -8.70 3.83 -0.44
N PHE A 36 -8.33 4.65 -1.43
CA PHE A 36 -6.92 4.91 -1.75
C PHE A 36 -6.22 5.85 -0.76
N LEU A 37 -6.95 6.49 0.16
CA LEU A 37 -6.37 7.18 1.31
C LEU A 37 -5.93 6.22 2.42
N LEU A 38 -6.34 4.94 2.39
CA LEU A 38 -5.99 3.97 3.42
C LEU A 38 -4.55 3.43 3.30
N PRO A 39 -4.03 3.09 2.10
CA PRO A 39 -2.63 2.73 1.91
C PRO A 39 -1.75 3.99 1.82
N HIS A 40 -0.61 3.99 2.50
CA HIS A 40 0.32 5.13 2.55
C HIS A 40 1.54 4.98 1.62
N ASN A 41 1.36 4.30 0.48
CA ASN A 41 2.45 3.89 -0.42
C ASN A 41 2.28 4.49 -1.82
N ASP A 42 3.23 4.29 -2.74
CA ASP A 42 3.18 4.72 -4.16
C ASP A 42 1.88 4.33 -4.91
N ALA A 43 1.19 3.28 -4.44
CA ALA A 43 -0.12 2.88 -4.91
C ALA A 43 -1.20 3.96 -4.69
N GLN A 44 -1.07 4.80 -3.67
CA GLN A 44 -1.97 5.93 -3.38
C GLN A 44 -1.90 6.97 -4.49
N GLN A 45 -0.71 7.47 -4.83
CA GLN A 45 -0.54 8.50 -5.87
C GLN A 45 -1.03 7.98 -7.23
N SER A 46 -0.63 6.76 -7.59
CA SER A 46 -1.06 6.11 -8.83
C SER A 46 -2.57 5.90 -8.88
N GLY A 47 -3.19 5.46 -7.76
CA GLY A 47 -4.64 5.27 -7.66
C GLY A 47 -5.41 6.57 -7.77
N GLN A 48 -4.96 7.64 -7.11
CA GLN A 48 -5.60 8.96 -7.17
C GLN A 48 -5.51 9.59 -8.56
N LEU A 49 -4.37 9.49 -9.24
CA LEU A 49 -4.23 9.89 -10.64
C LEU A 49 -5.12 9.03 -11.55
N GLY A 50 -5.23 7.73 -11.27
CA GLY A 50 -6.14 6.82 -11.94
C GLY A 50 -7.61 7.27 -11.82
N ILE A 51 -8.03 7.78 -10.66
CA ILE A 51 -9.40 8.32 -10.47
C ILE A 51 -9.57 9.63 -11.26
N LEU A 52 -8.59 10.53 -11.19
CA LEU A 52 -8.61 11.81 -11.91
C LEU A 52 -8.85 11.60 -13.41
N LEU A 53 -8.14 10.64 -14.00
CA LEU A 53 -8.23 10.30 -15.42
C LEU A 53 -9.43 9.40 -15.74
N GLY A 54 -9.73 8.47 -14.83
CA GLY A 54 -10.77 7.45 -15.02
C GLY A 54 -12.17 8.03 -15.05
N LEU A 55 -12.49 9.01 -14.20
CA LEU A 55 -13.85 9.55 -14.06
C LEU A 55 -14.38 10.17 -15.39
N PRO A 56 -13.66 11.08 -16.06
CA PRO A 56 -14.09 11.59 -17.37
C PRO A 56 -14.15 10.50 -18.45
N GLY A 57 -13.26 9.51 -18.38
CA GLY A 57 -13.27 8.35 -19.30
C GLY A 57 -14.52 7.47 -19.14
N LEU A 58 -14.88 7.12 -17.92
CA LEU A 58 -16.09 6.36 -17.60
C LEU A 58 -17.36 7.12 -18.00
N PHE A 59 -17.37 8.44 -17.80
CA PHE A 59 -18.44 9.30 -18.30
C PHE A 59 -18.54 9.23 -19.84
N ALA A 60 -17.42 9.39 -20.54
CA ALA A 60 -17.37 9.36 -22.01
C ALA A 60 -17.92 8.04 -22.58
N VAL A 61 -17.56 6.92 -21.94
CA VAL A 61 -18.05 5.57 -22.28
C VAL A 61 -19.57 5.45 -22.10
N GLY A 62 -20.12 6.01 -21.01
CA GLY A 62 -21.54 5.88 -20.69
C GLY A 62 -22.46 6.87 -21.39
N ALA A 63 -21.99 8.08 -21.70
CA ALA A 63 -22.85 9.18 -22.15
C ALA A 63 -23.61 8.85 -23.44
N GLY A 64 -22.95 8.28 -24.44
CA GLY A 64 -23.58 7.89 -25.71
C GLY A 64 -24.64 6.79 -25.53
N ALA A 65 -24.32 5.76 -24.74
CA ALA A 65 -25.23 4.67 -24.44
C ALA A 65 -26.47 5.18 -23.68
N LEU A 66 -26.31 6.11 -22.74
CA LEU A 66 -27.40 6.65 -21.94
C LEU A 66 -28.28 7.60 -22.74
N LEU A 67 -27.70 8.57 -23.46
CA LEU A 67 -28.45 9.58 -24.21
C LEU A 67 -29.19 9.02 -25.42
N ILE A 68 -28.62 8.02 -26.09
CA ILE A 68 -29.15 7.50 -27.36
C ILE A 68 -29.61 6.06 -27.22
N GLY A 69 -28.78 5.19 -26.65
CA GLY A 69 -29.08 3.76 -26.53
C GLY A 69 -30.31 3.50 -25.66
N GLN A 70 -30.39 4.15 -24.50
CA GLN A 70 -31.56 4.00 -23.60
C GLN A 70 -32.85 4.51 -24.26
N GLU A 71 -32.81 5.61 -25.00
CA GLU A 71 -34.01 6.13 -25.68
C GLU A 71 -34.48 5.25 -26.83
N LYS A 72 -33.54 4.59 -27.52
CA LYS A 72 -33.88 3.60 -28.55
C LYS A 72 -34.55 2.38 -27.94
N GLU A 73 -34.01 1.90 -26.82
CA GLU A 73 -34.56 0.75 -26.10
C GLU A 73 -35.96 1.06 -25.57
N LEU A 74 -36.17 2.25 -24.99
CA LEU A 74 -37.48 2.73 -24.51
C LEU A 74 -38.39 3.24 -25.65
N ARG A 75 -37.93 3.22 -26.91
CA ARG A 75 -38.63 3.75 -28.09
C ARG A 75 -39.02 5.24 -28.01
N THR A 76 -38.48 5.99 -27.05
CA THR A 76 -38.72 7.44 -26.90
C THR A 76 -38.03 8.24 -28.00
N LEU A 77 -37.02 7.68 -28.66
CA LEU A 77 -36.37 8.31 -29.80
C LEU A 77 -37.31 8.46 -31.01
N ASN A 78 -38.21 7.50 -31.23
CA ASN A 78 -39.23 7.59 -32.28
C ASN A 78 -40.24 8.71 -32.00
N TRP A 79 -40.53 8.93 -30.71
CA TRP A 79 -41.35 10.06 -30.28
C TRP A 79 -40.64 11.39 -30.54
N LEU A 80 -39.34 11.50 -30.23
CA LEU A 80 -38.55 12.70 -30.56
C LEU A 80 -38.50 12.99 -32.06
N SER A 81 -38.39 11.97 -32.92
CA SER A 81 -38.43 12.16 -34.39
C SER A 81 -39.79 12.62 -34.92
N SER A 82 -40.86 12.48 -34.14
CA SER A 82 -42.19 12.98 -34.52
C SER A 82 -42.41 14.46 -34.19
N LEU A 83 -41.54 15.06 -33.36
CA LEU A 83 -41.64 16.47 -32.99
C LEU A 83 -41.24 17.36 -34.19
N PRO A 84 -41.79 18.59 -34.29
CA PRO A 84 -41.44 19.56 -35.34
C PRO A 84 -40.07 20.21 -35.07
N VAL A 85 -39.05 19.40 -34.83
CA VAL A 85 -37.66 19.80 -34.60
C VAL A 85 -36.78 19.13 -35.66
N PRO A 86 -35.95 19.88 -36.40
CA PRO A 86 -35.07 19.29 -37.39
C PRO A 86 -34.16 18.22 -36.79
N HIS A 87 -34.00 17.08 -37.47
CA HIS A 87 -33.15 15.97 -36.98
C HIS A 87 -31.71 16.41 -36.68
N ARG A 88 -31.20 17.39 -37.43
CA ARG A 88 -29.86 17.97 -37.22
C ARG A 88 -29.74 18.63 -35.85
N ASP A 89 -30.80 19.28 -35.36
CA ASP A 89 -30.80 19.96 -34.06
C ASP A 89 -30.84 18.96 -32.91
N ILE A 90 -31.54 17.82 -33.08
CA ILE A 90 -31.53 16.72 -32.11
C ILE A 90 -30.12 16.13 -31.99
N ILE A 91 -29.46 15.86 -33.12
CA ILE A 91 -28.08 15.32 -33.14
C ILE A 91 -27.11 16.31 -32.49
N ARG A 92 -27.19 17.60 -32.85
CA ARG A 92 -26.35 18.66 -32.29
C ARG A 92 -26.56 18.84 -30.80
N THR A 93 -27.81 18.77 -30.34
CA THR A 93 -28.13 18.93 -28.91
C THR A 93 -27.56 17.77 -28.09
N LYS A 94 -27.74 16.52 -28.53
CA LYS A 94 -27.17 15.36 -27.82
C LYS A 94 -25.65 15.41 -27.75
N LEU A 95 -24.99 15.73 -28.88
CA LEU A 95 -23.54 15.86 -28.93
C LEU A 95 -23.04 17.05 -28.09
N GLY A 96 -23.71 18.20 -28.18
CA GLY A 96 -23.36 19.41 -27.44
C GLY A 96 -23.49 19.22 -25.93
N VAL A 97 -24.60 18.63 -25.48
CA VAL A 97 -24.83 18.30 -24.06
C VAL A 97 -23.77 17.31 -23.57
N SER A 98 -23.43 16.29 -24.36
CA SER A 98 -22.42 15.31 -23.96
C SER A 98 -21.01 15.90 -23.88
N LEU A 99 -20.65 16.81 -24.78
CA LEU A 99 -19.36 17.51 -24.76
C LEU A 99 -19.25 18.47 -23.56
N LEU A 100 -20.31 19.24 -23.30
CA LEU A 100 -20.37 20.14 -22.15
C LEU A 100 -20.26 19.38 -20.84
N ALA A 101 -20.99 18.26 -20.71
CA ALA A 101 -20.93 17.41 -19.54
C ALA A 101 -19.56 16.73 -19.39
N LEU A 102 -18.90 16.32 -20.47
CA LEU A 102 -17.52 15.79 -20.40
C LEU A 102 -16.55 16.85 -19.88
N ALA A 103 -16.64 18.10 -20.36
CA ALA A 103 -15.82 19.20 -19.86
C ALA A 103 -16.08 19.47 -18.36
N ALA A 104 -17.35 19.48 -17.95
CA ALA A 104 -17.71 19.60 -16.53
C ALA A 104 -17.14 18.44 -15.69
N MET A 105 -17.15 17.21 -16.21
CA MET A 105 -16.57 16.05 -15.52
C MET A 105 -15.06 16.16 -15.36
N TRP A 106 -14.34 16.71 -16.33
CA TRP A 106 -12.91 17.04 -16.18
C TRP A 106 -12.68 18.05 -15.06
N CYS A 107 -13.47 19.13 -15.01
CA CYS A 107 -13.39 20.12 -13.93
C CYS A 107 -13.69 19.51 -12.55
N ILE A 108 -14.71 18.66 -12.44
CA ILE A 108 -15.06 17.97 -11.20
C ILE A 108 -13.94 17.02 -10.77
N SER A 109 -13.40 16.23 -11.71
CA SER A 109 -12.31 15.29 -11.44
C SER A 109 -11.06 16.02 -10.92
N PHE A 110 -10.71 17.12 -11.58
CA PHE A 110 -9.60 17.98 -11.17
C PHE A 110 -9.83 18.58 -9.77
N LEU A 111 -11.04 19.11 -9.51
CA LEU A 111 -11.39 19.65 -8.20
C LEU A 111 -11.29 18.60 -7.10
N LEU A 112 -11.81 17.39 -7.33
CA LEU A 112 -11.72 16.29 -6.37
C LEU A 112 -10.28 15.91 -6.07
N TYR A 113 -9.43 15.81 -7.09
CA TYR A 113 -8.00 15.53 -6.90
C TYR A 113 -7.32 16.60 -6.04
N VAL A 114 -7.54 17.88 -6.36
CA VAL A 114 -6.96 19.01 -5.61
C VAL A 114 -7.43 19.02 -4.15
N LEU A 115 -8.71 18.76 -3.90
CA LEU A 115 -9.28 18.71 -2.54
C LEU A 115 -8.72 17.55 -1.73
N VAL A 116 -8.53 16.37 -2.33
CA VAL A 116 -8.02 15.17 -1.64
C VAL A 116 -6.53 15.29 -1.34
N ASN A 117 -5.75 15.91 -2.22
CA ASN A 117 -4.30 16.04 -2.08
C ASN A 117 -3.86 17.37 -1.47
N SER A 118 -4.72 17.99 -0.66
CA SER A 118 -4.42 19.22 0.09
C SER A 118 -3.83 20.35 -0.75
N GLY A 119 -4.21 20.44 -2.02
CA GLY A 119 -3.69 21.46 -2.94
C GLY A 119 -2.30 21.19 -3.54
N ASP A 120 -1.77 19.96 -3.46
CA ASP A 120 -0.47 19.62 -4.08
C ASP A 120 -0.54 19.63 -5.62
N LEU A 121 -0.31 20.82 -6.20
CA LEU A 121 -0.20 21.03 -7.64
C LEU A 121 1.11 20.50 -8.22
N ASN A 122 2.14 20.33 -7.39
CA ASN A 122 3.43 19.81 -7.84
C ASN A 122 3.34 18.31 -8.07
N GLY A 123 2.69 17.57 -7.17
CA GLY A 123 2.36 16.15 -7.35
C GLY A 123 1.49 15.90 -8.58
N LEU A 124 0.53 16.79 -8.86
CA LEU A 124 -0.25 16.74 -10.10
C LEU A 124 0.65 16.94 -11.34
N ARG A 125 1.47 17.99 -11.35
CA ARG A 125 2.34 18.31 -12.48
C ARG A 125 3.33 17.17 -12.73
N GLN A 126 3.96 16.67 -11.68
CA GLN A 126 4.85 15.52 -11.76
C GLN A 126 4.08 14.31 -12.26
N GLY A 127 2.94 13.96 -11.66
CA GLY A 127 2.12 12.84 -12.10
C GLY A 127 1.64 12.90 -13.56
N LEU A 128 1.32 14.09 -14.09
CA LEU A 128 0.89 14.27 -15.48
C LEU A 128 2.06 14.26 -16.49
N LEU A 129 3.24 14.73 -16.07
CA LEU A 129 4.45 14.80 -16.90
C LEU A 129 5.30 13.54 -16.82
N GLN A 130 5.24 12.83 -15.70
CA GLN A 130 5.95 11.58 -15.47
C GLN A 130 5.38 10.55 -16.44
N GLN A 131 6.23 10.09 -17.36
CA GLN A 131 5.96 8.87 -18.12
C GLN A 131 5.71 7.76 -17.10
N SER A 132 4.65 6.99 -17.32
CA SER A 132 4.16 6.00 -16.37
C SER A 132 5.31 5.20 -15.75
N VAL A 133 5.24 5.05 -14.42
CA VAL A 133 5.86 3.96 -13.67
C VAL A 133 5.84 2.71 -14.53
N SER A 134 6.99 2.06 -14.67
CA SER A 134 7.26 0.79 -15.33
C SER A 134 6.13 -0.22 -15.09
N GLY A 135 5.11 -0.13 -15.94
CA GLY A 135 3.83 -0.79 -15.80
C GLY A 135 3.43 -1.33 -17.16
N ALA A 136 3.09 -2.60 -17.17
CA ALA A 136 2.99 -3.47 -18.32
C ALA A 136 1.84 -3.16 -19.31
N LEU A 137 1.48 -1.89 -19.55
CA LEU A 137 0.93 -1.45 -20.83
C LEU A 137 1.93 -0.65 -21.66
N ALA A 138 3.07 -0.21 -21.11
CA ALA A 138 4.08 0.63 -21.78
C ALA A 138 3.43 1.61 -22.75
N LEU A 139 2.36 2.25 -22.29
CA LEU A 139 1.85 3.43 -22.92
C LEU A 139 2.75 4.50 -22.33
N ASP A 140 3.94 4.66 -22.90
CA ASP A 140 4.89 5.76 -22.62
C ASP A 140 4.31 7.10 -23.10
N THR A 141 2.98 7.19 -23.13
CA THR A 141 2.16 8.30 -23.54
C THR A 141 1.93 9.15 -22.31
N PRO A 142 2.41 10.40 -22.28
CA PRO A 142 2.15 11.29 -21.17
C PRO A 142 0.63 11.46 -20.99
N TYR A 143 0.17 11.47 -19.74
CA TYR A 143 -1.25 11.55 -19.39
C TYR A 143 -1.93 12.84 -19.89
N ILE A 144 -1.14 13.82 -20.35
CA ILE A 144 -1.63 15.04 -21.01
C ILE A 144 -2.50 14.77 -22.25
N PHE A 145 -2.35 13.62 -22.92
CA PHE A 145 -3.20 13.24 -24.06
C PHE A 145 -4.51 12.55 -23.66
N TRP A 146 -4.72 12.28 -22.37
CA TRP A 146 -5.94 11.63 -21.89
C TRP A 146 -7.23 12.40 -22.21
N PRO A 147 -7.31 13.74 -22.15
CA PRO A 147 -8.49 14.49 -22.58
C PRO A 147 -8.88 14.18 -24.04
N LEU A 148 -7.91 14.08 -24.94
CA LEU A 148 -8.15 13.72 -26.34
C LEU A 148 -8.69 12.28 -26.46
N HIS A 149 -8.17 11.35 -25.66
CA HIS A 149 -8.69 9.99 -25.60
C HIS A 149 -10.14 9.95 -25.08
N THR A 150 -10.47 10.68 -24.01
CA THR A 150 -11.85 10.75 -23.51
C THR A 150 -12.82 11.37 -24.52
N LEU A 151 -12.37 12.36 -25.29
CA LEU A 151 -13.15 12.92 -26.40
C LEU A 151 -13.39 11.86 -27.49
N PHE A 152 -12.35 11.12 -27.87
CA PHE A 152 -12.46 10.02 -28.83
C PHE A 152 -13.47 8.96 -28.34
N LEU A 153 -13.38 8.54 -27.07
CA LEU A 153 -14.31 7.57 -26.47
C LEU A 153 -15.76 8.07 -26.48
N LEU A 154 -15.98 9.36 -26.19
CA LEU A 154 -17.31 9.96 -26.21
C LEU A 154 -17.92 9.89 -27.61
N LEU A 155 -17.15 10.30 -28.62
CA LEU A 155 -17.57 10.28 -30.02
C LEU A 155 -17.82 8.86 -30.52
N ALA A 156 -16.96 7.92 -30.13
CA ALA A 156 -17.11 6.51 -30.45
C ALA A 156 -18.38 5.94 -29.83
N GLY A 157 -18.62 6.21 -28.54
CA GLY A 157 -19.82 5.80 -27.81
C GLY A 157 -21.09 6.36 -28.44
N VAL A 158 -21.11 7.65 -28.81
CA VAL A 158 -22.23 8.29 -29.52
C VAL A 158 -22.47 7.63 -30.88
N ALA A 159 -21.41 7.43 -31.68
CA ALA A 159 -21.54 6.84 -33.02
C ALA A 159 -22.04 5.39 -32.98
N LEU A 160 -21.54 4.58 -32.04
CA LEU A 160 -21.97 3.20 -31.81
C LEU A 160 -23.41 3.14 -31.26
N ALA A 161 -23.77 4.03 -30.34
CA ALA A 161 -25.13 4.11 -29.83
C ALA A 161 -26.14 4.48 -30.94
N TRP A 162 -25.74 5.25 -31.96
CA TRP A 162 -26.54 5.46 -33.17
C TRP A 162 -26.61 4.23 -34.09
N ARG A 163 -25.60 3.36 -34.09
CA ARG A 163 -25.55 2.15 -34.92
C ARG A 163 -26.33 0.97 -34.36
N PHE A 164 -26.28 0.77 -33.04
CA PHE A 164 -26.91 -0.36 -32.36
C PHE A 164 -28.26 0.04 -31.75
N GLN A 165 -29.12 -0.95 -31.51
CA GLN A 165 -30.41 -0.75 -30.83
C GLN A 165 -30.31 -0.94 -29.32
N SER A 166 -29.44 -1.85 -28.87
CA SER A 166 -29.19 -2.09 -27.45
C SER A 166 -28.02 -1.23 -26.96
N PRO A 167 -28.17 -0.51 -25.84
CA PRO A 167 -27.09 0.27 -25.25
C PRO A 167 -25.92 -0.60 -24.80
N PHE A 168 -26.20 -1.81 -24.28
CA PHE A 168 -25.18 -2.73 -23.81
C PHE A 168 -24.30 -3.25 -24.96
N ILE A 169 -24.91 -3.57 -26.11
CA ILE A 169 -24.15 -3.96 -27.31
C ILE A 169 -23.27 -2.81 -27.81
N ALA A 170 -23.78 -1.57 -27.77
CA ALA A 170 -22.98 -0.41 -28.13
C ALA A 170 -21.75 -0.24 -27.22
N LEU A 171 -21.92 -0.51 -25.92
CA LEU A 171 -20.86 -0.45 -24.92
C LEU A 171 -19.84 -1.59 -25.06
N LEU A 172 -20.28 -2.82 -25.38
CA LEU A 172 -19.39 -3.93 -25.74
C LEU A 172 -18.59 -3.63 -27.01
N ALA A 173 -19.23 -3.07 -28.04
CA ALA A 173 -18.58 -2.68 -29.29
C ALA A 173 -17.64 -1.46 -29.12
N LEU A 174 -17.78 -0.71 -28.03
CA LEU A 174 -16.91 0.43 -27.72
C LEU A 174 -15.51 -0.03 -27.29
N LEU A 175 -15.37 -1.21 -26.67
CA LEU A 175 -14.06 -1.73 -26.24
C LEU A 175 -13.05 -1.89 -27.38
N PRO A 176 -13.33 -2.63 -28.46
CA PRO A 176 -12.38 -2.72 -29.57
C PRO A 176 -12.16 -1.37 -30.24
N MET A 177 -13.17 -0.49 -30.26
CA MET A 177 -13.02 0.87 -30.78
C MET A 177 -12.13 1.75 -29.91
N ALA A 178 -12.16 1.58 -28.58
CA ALA A 178 -11.31 2.31 -27.63
C ALA A 178 -9.82 1.99 -27.82
N ILE A 179 -9.51 0.72 -28.14
CA ILE A 179 -8.13 0.23 -28.33
C ILE A 179 -7.61 0.55 -29.75
N LEU A 180 -8.50 0.84 -30.71
CA LEU A 180 -8.14 1.03 -32.11
C LEU A 180 -7.07 2.11 -32.35
N PRO A 181 -7.14 3.33 -31.76
CA PRO A 181 -6.11 4.35 -31.97
C PRO A 181 -4.72 3.90 -31.51
N LEU A 182 -4.68 3.09 -30.45
CA LEU A 182 -3.45 2.53 -29.91
C LEU A 182 -2.84 1.50 -30.86
N VAL A 183 -3.65 0.58 -31.36
CA VAL A 183 -3.20 -0.44 -32.33
C VAL A 183 -2.69 0.24 -33.60
N VAL A 184 -3.44 1.23 -34.12
CA VAL A 184 -3.03 2.00 -35.29
C VAL A 184 -1.70 2.72 -35.04
N ALA A 185 -1.56 3.40 -33.90
CA ALA A 185 -0.33 4.09 -33.56
C ALA A 185 0.85 3.11 -33.47
N ARG A 186 0.67 1.96 -32.81
CA ARG A 186 1.73 0.95 -32.66
C ARG A 186 2.14 0.33 -33.99
N VAL A 187 1.18 0.01 -34.86
CA VAL A 187 1.45 -0.51 -36.20
C VAL A 187 2.18 0.53 -37.04
N LEU A 188 1.78 1.80 -36.99
CA LEU A 188 2.49 2.88 -37.68
C LEU A 188 3.90 3.05 -37.14
N THR A 189 4.10 3.02 -35.82
CA THR A 189 5.44 3.04 -35.23
C THR A 189 6.30 1.90 -35.76
N MET A 190 5.79 0.65 -35.76
CA MET A 190 6.49 -0.51 -36.31
C MET A 190 6.88 -0.32 -37.80
N ILE A 191 6.03 0.33 -38.59
CA ILE A 191 6.31 0.61 -40.01
C ILE A 191 7.38 1.69 -40.17
N PHE A 192 7.36 2.73 -39.33
CA PHE A 192 8.26 3.89 -39.45
C PHE A 192 9.62 3.72 -38.76
N THR A 193 9.72 2.88 -37.73
CA THR A 193 10.96 2.67 -36.97
C THR A 193 11.60 1.33 -37.29
N GLN A 194 11.80 1.02 -38.57
CA GLN A 194 12.38 -0.24 -39.03
C GLN A 194 13.72 -0.58 -38.35
N ASP A 195 14.42 0.42 -37.81
CA ASP A 195 15.61 0.26 -36.97
C ASP A 195 15.29 0.36 -35.46
N VAL A 196 15.55 -0.75 -34.78
CA VAL A 196 15.27 -1.02 -33.37
C VAL A 196 16.10 -0.11 -32.46
N THR A 197 15.58 1.08 -32.14
CA THR A 197 15.93 1.75 -30.88
C THR A 197 14.67 1.98 -30.06
N PRO A 198 14.57 1.40 -28.85
CA PRO A 198 13.37 1.47 -28.01
C PRO A 198 13.09 2.85 -27.39
N SER A 199 13.72 3.93 -27.86
CA SER A 199 13.66 5.27 -27.24
C SER A 199 12.78 6.29 -27.98
N ASN A 200 12.05 5.90 -29.03
CA ASN A 200 11.21 6.82 -29.81
C ASN A 200 9.80 7.05 -29.21
N ASP A 201 9.71 7.20 -27.89
CA ASP A 201 8.45 7.44 -27.14
C ASP A 201 7.67 8.66 -27.68
N LEU A 202 8.41 9.68 -28.13
CA LEU A 202 7.84 10.89 -28.69
C LEU A 202 7.11 10.63 -30.02
N LEU A 203 7.65 9.75 -30.88
CA LEU A 203 7.00 9.41 -32.15
C LEU A 203 5.73 8.61 -31.92
N GLN A 204 5.77 7.60 -31.04
CA GLN A 204 4.59 6.81 -30.68
C GLN A 204 3.48 7.71 -30.11
N THR A 205 3.85 8.63 -29.21
CA THR A 205 2.92 9.60 -28.62
C THR A 205 2.28 10.51 -29.69
N ARG A 206 3.08 11.03 -30.63
CA ARG A 206 2.56 11.86 -31.74
C ARG A 206 1.63 11.08 -32.66
N LEU A 207 2.01 9.86 -33.04
CA LEU A 207 1.19 8.99 -33.89
C LEU A 207 -0.13 8.62 -33.21
N LEU A 208 -0.13 8.42 -31.89
CA LEU A 208 -1.36 8.20 -31.12
C LEU A 208 -2.26 9.43 -31.11
N ALA A 209 -1.70 10.63 -30.88
CA ALA A 209 -2.49 11.86 -30.94
C ALA A 209 -3.11 12.07 -32.33
N ILE A 210 -2.33 11.84 -33.40
CA ILE A 210 -2.82 11.93 -34.78
C ILE A 210 -3.93 10.90 -35.04
N SER A 211 -3.73 9.63 -34.64
CA SER A 211 -4.73 8.58 -34.85
C SER A 211 -6.04 8.88 -34.11
N GLN A 212 -5.98 9.46 -32.91
CA GLN A 212 -7.16 9.90 -32.17
C GLN A 212 -7.86 11.08 -32.83
N ILE A 213 -7.14 12.10 -33.33
CA ILE A 213 -7.73 13.26 -34.03
C ILE A 213 -8.44 12.81 -35.31
N VAL A 214 -7.77 12.00 -36.14
CA VAL A 214 -8.33 11.45 -37.37
C VAL A 214 -9.55 10.57 -37.04
N GLY A 215 -9.42 9.74 -36.01
CA GLY A 215 -10.50 8.90 -35.50
C GLY A 215 -11.73 9.71 -35.05
N CYS A 216 -11.53 10.82 -34.34
CA CYS A 216 -12.61 11.72 -33.93
C CYS A 216 -13.37 12.28 -35.15
N GLY A 217 -12.65 12.73 -36.18
CA GLY A 217 -13.25 13.21 -37.43
C GLY A 217 -14.08 12.13 -38.14
N ALA A 218 -13.52 10.92 -38.25
CA ALA A 218 -14.20 9.77 -38.86
C ALA A 218 -15.46 9.36 -38.07
N LEU A 219 -15.40 9.34 -36.74
CA LEU A 219 -16.51 9.00 -35.85
C LEU A 219 -17.63 10.04 -35.88
N LEU A 220 -17.30 11.34 -35.96
CA LEU A 220 -18.30 12.40 -36.13
C LEU A 220 -19.07 12.24 -37.45
N TRP A 221 -18.34 11.98 -38.54
CA TRP A 221 -18.96 11.73 -39.85
C TRP A 221 -19.83 10.47 -39.83
N TRP A 222 -19.30 9.36 -39.29
CA TRP A 222 -20.01 8.08 -39.23
C TRP A 222 -21.23 8.12 -38.30
N GLY A 223 -21.08 8.74 -37.13
CA GLY A 223 -22.15 8.95 -36.15
C GLY A 223 -23.27 9.81 -36.74
N ARG A 224 -22.95 10.91 -37.43
CA ARG A 224 -23.95 11.74 -38.13
C ARG A 224 -24.71 10.95 -39.19
N LYS A 225 -24.02 10.14 -40.00
CA LYS A 225 -24.64 9.28 -41.02
C LYS A 225 -25.61 8.27 -40.41
N ASN A 226 -25.21 7.61 -39.33
CA ASN A 226 -26.06 6.63 -38.64
C ASN A 226 -27.24 7.31 -37.93
N ALA A 227 -27.04 8.49 -37.35
CA ALA A 227 -28.09 9.24 -36.69
C ALA A 227 -29.19 9.71 -37.65
N LEU A 228 -28.80 10.23 -38.82
CA LEU A 228 -29.76 10.62 -39.87
C LEU A 228 -30.55 9.41 -40.39
N ARG A 229 -29.93 8.22 -40.47
CA ARG A 229 -30.63 6.97 -40.81
C ARG A 229 -31.59 6.51 -39.72
N ALA A 230 -31.23 6.68 -38.46
CA ALA A 230 -32.05 6.26 -37.33
C ALA A 230 -33.26 7.19 -37.10
N LEU A 231 -33.09 8.49 -37.33
CA LEU A 231 -34.15 9.51 -37.21
C LEU A 231 -34.97 9.67 -38.51
N GLY A 232 -34.44 9.24 -39.65
CA GLY A 232 -35.13 9.32 -40.94
C GLY A 232 -36.41 8.48 -40.97
N PRO A 233 -37.31 8.73 -41.95
CA PRO A 233 -38.56 8.00 -42.08
C PRO A 233 -38.30 6.50 -42.14
N GLN A 234 -38.78 5.76 -41.14
CA GLN A 234 -38.68 4.32 -41.15
C GLN A 234 -39.66 3.80 -42.20
N VAL A 235 -39.12 3.27 -43.31
CA VAL A 235 -39.94 2.47 -44.22
C VAL A 235 -40.45 1.31 -43.40
N SER A 236 -41.74 1.32 -43.10
CA SER A 236 -42.43 0.24 -42.42
C SER A 236 -42.19 -1.01 -43.26
N LYS A 237 -41.18 -1.79 -42.90
CA LYS A 237 -41.10 -3.17 -43.37
C LYS A 237 -42.32 -3.83 -42.74
N VAL A 238 -43.42 -3.88 -43.50
CA VAL A 238 -44.60 -4.66 -43.18
C VAL A 238 -44.10 -6.08 -43.08
N ARG A 239 -43.66 -6.46 -41.88
CA ARG A 239 -43.24 -7.80 -41.56
C ARG A 239 -44.54 -8.57 -41.58
N ALA A 240 -44.81 -9.23 -42.71
CA ALA A 240 -45.95 -10.10 -42.86
C ALA A 240 -46.09 -10.92 -41.58
N VAL A 241 -47.26 -10.82 -40.94
CA VAL A 241 -47.64 -11.51 -39.71
C VAL A 241 -47.80 -13.01 -40.01
N ARG A 242 -46.75 -13.64 -40.52
CA ARG A 242 -46.73 -15.04 -40.95
C ARG A 242 -46.11 -15.96 -39.90
N GLY A 243 -45.61 -15.38 -38.80
CA GLY A 243 -44.95 -16.11 -37.70
C GLY A 243 -45.71 -16.15 -36.37
N GLN A 244 -46.78 -15.37 -36.18
CA GLN A 244 -47.54 -15.39 -34.92
C GLN A 244 -48.39 -16.67 -34.76
N THR A 245 -48.78 -17.32 -35.85
CA THR A 245 -49.53 -18.59 -35.82
C THR A 245 -48.68 -19.78 -35.36
N GLY A 246 -47.35 -19.74 -35.55
CA GLY A 246 -46.44 -20.79 -35.08
C GLY A 246 -46.24 -20.81 -33.56
N ALA A 247 -46.15 -19.63 -32.93
CA ALA A 247 -45.99 -19.49 -31.48
C ALA A 247 -47.25 -19.89 -30.70
N LEU A 248 -48.44 -19.70 -31.28
CA LEU A 248 -49.70 -20.19 -30.73
C LEU A 248 -49.80 -21.72 -30.76
N ARG A 249 -49.25 -22.39 -31.78
CA ARG A 249 -49.24 -23.88 -31.86
C ARG A 249 -48.30 -24.53 -30.85
N SER A 250 -47.15 -23.92 -30.53
CA SER A 250 -46.23 -24.45 -29.52
C SER A 250 -46.73 -24.32 -28.08
N ALA A 251 -47.66 -23.39 -27.81
CA ALA A 251 -48.27 -23.21 -26.49
C ALA A 251 -49.31 -24.30 -26.15
N ILE A 252 -49.80 -25.05 -27.14
CA ILE A 252 -50.91 -25.99 -27.00
C ILE A 252 -50.43 -27.44 -26.75
N LEU A 253 -49.13 -27.75 -26.95
CA LEU A 253 -48.66 -29.15 -27.06
C LEU A 253 -47.49 -29.56 -26.14
N GLY A 254 -47.16 -28.82 -25.08
CA GLY A 254 -46.05 -29.17 -24.19
C GLY A 254 -46.44 -29.23 -22.72
N THR A 255 -46.36 -30.40 -22.11
CA THR A 255 -46.37 -30.63 -20.65
C THR A 255 -45.50 -29.61 -19.90
N PRO A 256 -45.85 -29.19 -18.67
CA PRO A 256 -45.04 -28.25 -17.91
C PRO A 256 -43.66 -28.88 -17.67
N GLN A 257 -42.65 -28.39 -18.39
CA GLN A 257 -41.27 -28.63 -17.97
C GLN A 257 -41.10 -28.07 -16.56
N ALA A 258 -40.28 -28.73 -15.74
CA ALA A 258 -39.97 -28.25 -14.41
C ALA A 258 -39.62 -26.74 -14.47
N PRO A 259 -40.13 -25.91 -13.54
CA PRO A 259 -40.08 -24.45 -13.66
C PRO A 259 -38.64 -23.92 -13.73
N PHE A 260 -37.69 -24.62 -13.11
CA PHE A 260 -36.30 -24.20 -13.03
C PHE A 260 -35.51 -24.31 -14.37
N PRO A 261 -35.53 -25.45 -15.10
CA PRO A 261 -35.00 -25.52 -16.47
C PRO A 261 -35.55 -24.46 -17.42
N ALA A 262 -36.85 -24.16 -17.35
CA ALA A 262 -37.46 -23.12 -18.17
C ALA A 262 -36.89 -21.72 -17.85
N LEU A 263 -36.66 -21.42 -16.57
CA LEU A 263 -36.02 -20.18 -16.13
C LEU A 263 -34.56 -20.09 -16.60
N LEU A 264 -33.81 -21.19 -16.56
CA LEU A 264 -32.45 -21.25 -17.08
C LEU A 264 -32.42 -21.03 -18.60
N TRP A 265 -33.29 -21.72 -19.33
CA TRP A 265 -33.43 -21.54 -20.77
C TRP A 265 -33.75 -20.10 -21.14
N GLN A 266 -34.69 -19.49 -20.41
CA GLN A 266 -35.06 -18.09 -20.55
C GLN A 266 -33.86 -17.16 -20.29
N ALA A 267 -33.15 -17.34 -19.17
CA ALA A 267 -32.00 -16.51 -18.81
C ALA A 267 -30.89 -16.58 -19.86
N PHE A 268 -30.57 -17.78 -20.38
CA PHE A 268 -29.59 -17.96 -21.43
C PHE A 268 -29.97 -17.22 -22.71
N HIS A 269 -31.19 -17.41 -23.22
CA HIS A 269 -31.61 -16.84 -24.49
C HIS A 269 -31.73 -15.32 -24.44
N GLN A 270 -32.08 -14.77 -23.28
CA GLN A 270 -32.18 -13.33 -23.09
C GLN A 270 -30.81 -12.66 -23.03
N ASN A 271 -29.80 -13.35 -22.48
CA ASN A 271 -28.47 -12.79 -22.27
C ASN A 271 -27.41 -13.31 -23.26
N LYS A 272 -27.78 -14.14 -24.24
CA LYS A 272 -26.83 -14.83 -25.13
C LYS A 272 -25.77 -13.92 -25.75
N THR A 273 -26.13 -12.70 -26.17
CA THR A 273 -25.17 -11.77 -26.79
C THR A 273 -24.16 -11.23 -25.78
N VAL A 274 -24.62 -10.95 -24.55
CA VAL A 274 -23.76 -10.50 -23.46
C VAL A 274 -22.83 -11.64 -23.02
N LEU A 275 -23.39 -12.84 -22.86
CA LEU A 275 -22.66 -14.05 -22.48
C LEU A 275 -21.57 -14.38 -23.50
N LEU A 276 -21.89 -14.41 -24.81
CA LEU A 276 -20.91 -14.67 -25.86
C LEU A 276 -19.85 -13.56 -25.95
N GLY A 277 -20.24 -12.30 -25.74
CA GLY A 277 -19.30 -11.18 -25.69
C GLY A 277 -18.30 -11.32 -24.54
N CYS A 278 -18.79 -11.57 -23.33
CA CYS A 278 -17.95 -11.75 -22.14
C CYS A 278 -17.09 -13.02 -22.24
N LEU A 279 -17.63 -14.12 -22.78
CA LEU A 279 -16.87 -15.33 -23.07
C LEU A 279 -15.73 -15.05 -24.05
N GLY A 280 -16.00 -14.31 -25.14
CA GLY A 280 -14.96 -13.90 -26.09
C GLY A 280 -13.87 -13.06 -25.44
N MET A 281 -14.22 -12.13 -24.56
CA MET A 281 -13.26 -11.33 -23.79
C MET A 281 -12.43 -12.18 -22.83
N LEU A 282 -13.02 -13.16 -22.16
CA LEU A 282 -12.31 -14.08 -21.25
C LEU A 282 -11.33 -14.99 -22.02
N LEU A 283 -11.75 -15.51 -23.17
CA LEU A 283 -10.88 -16.31 -24.03
C LEU A 283 -9.73 -15.46 -24.58
N ALA A 284 -9.99 -14.22 -25.01
CA ALA A 284 -8.96 -13.29 -25.44
C ALA A 284 -7.98 -12.96 -24.29
N ALA A 285 -8.49 -12.75 -23.07
CA ALA A 285 -7.66 -12.53 -21.89
C ALA A 285 -6.74 -13.72 -21.59
N ALA A 286 -7.27 -14.94 -21.61
CA ALA A 286 -6.49 -16.16 -21.41
C ALA A 286 -5.44 -16.36 -22.52
N MET A 287 -5.80 -16.09 -23.77
CA MET A 287 -4.90 -16.17 -24.91
C MET A 287 -3.75 -15.15 -24.79
N LEU A 288 -4.05 -13.88 -24.49
CA LEU A 288 -3.04 -12.84 -24.29
C LEU A 288 -2.11 -13.18 -23.14
N GLY A 289 -2.65 -13.64 -22.01
CA GLY A 289 -1.83 -14.07 -20.87
C GLY A 289 -0.90 -15.23 -21.23
N SER A 290 -1.39 -16.20 -21.99
CA SER A 290 -0.58 -17.34 -22.46
C SER A 290 0.51 -16.92 -23.44
N LEU A 291 0.20 -16.03 -24.38
CA LEU A 291 1.19 -15.54 -25.36
C LEU A 291 2.29 -14.69 -24.73
N VAL A 292 1.97 -13.91 -23.69
CA VAL A 292 2.99 -13.20 -22.91
C VAL A 292 3.82 -14.18 -22.08
N ALA A 293 3.18 -15.16 -21.46
CA ALA A 293 3.89 -16.19 -20.70
C ALA A 293 4.91 -16.95 -21.54
N THR A 294 4.65 -17.14 -22.83
CA THR A 294 5.58 -17.73 -23.80
C THR A 294 6.54 -16.73 -24.44
N GLU A 295 6.64 -15.49 -23.92
CA GLU A 295 7.48 -14.40 -24.44
C GLU A 295 7.21 -14.00 -25.91
N VAL A 296 6.09 -14.44 -26.50
CA VAL A 296 5.70 -14.11 -27.88
C VAL A 296 5.23 -12.66 -27.97
N LEU A 297 4.56 -12.19 -26.92
CA LEU A 297 4.10 -10.82 -26.79
C LEU A 297 4.86 -10.13 -25.67
N SER A 298 5.05 -8.81 -25.80
CA SER A 298 5.63 -8.00 -24.74
C SER A 298 4.75 -8.04 -23.47
N PRO A 299 5.33 -7.84 -22.27
CA PRO A 299 4.58 -7.76 -21.01
C PRO A 299 3.41 -6.77 -21.06
N GLY A 300 3.52 -5.74 -21.91
CA GLY A 300 2.48 -4.82 -22.37
C GLY A 300 1.07 -5.41 -22.53
N TRP A 301 0.97 -6.62 -23.05
CA TRP A 301 -0.31 -7.25 -23.39
C TRP A 301 -1.01 -7.91 -22.19
N VAL A 302 -0.30 -8.16 -21.09
CA VAL A 302 -0.87 -8.77 -19.86
C VAL A 302 -1.95 -7.87 -19.30
N VAL A 303 -1.69 -6.57 -19.22
CA VAL A 303 -2.65 -5.64 -18.62
C VAL A 303 -3.91 -5.52 -19.47
N LEU A 304 -3.80 -5.57 -20.80
CA LEU A 304 -4.98 -5.65 -21.66
C LEU A 304 -5.76 -6.95 -21.40
N GLY A 305 -5.06 -8.08 -21.27
CA GLY A 305 -5.68 -9.35 -20.89
C GLY A 305 -6.39 -9.28 -19.53
N VAL A 306 -5.72 -8.72 -18.51
CA VAL A 306 -6.28 -8.50 -17.17
C VAL A 306 -7.50 -7.59 -17.24
N LEU A 307 -7.45 -6.49 -17.99
CA LEU A 307 -8.57 -5.57 -18.15
C LEU A 307 -9.76 -6.25 -18.84
N LEU A 308 -9.53 -7.00 -19.91
CA LEU A 308 -10.59 -7.74 -20.61
C LEU A 308 -11.22 -8.81 -19.70
N GLY A 309 -10.40 -9.58 -18.99
CA GLY A 309 -10.87 -10.58 -18.03
C GLY A 309 -11.68 -9.95 -16.90
N PHE A 310 -11.14 -8.90 -16.27
CA PHE A 310 -11.79 -8.15 -15.21
C PHE A 310 -13.14 -7.59 -15.64
N LEU A 311 -13.19 -6.93 -16.79
CA LEU A 311 -14.40 -6.31 -17.31
C LEU A 311 -15.44 -7.36 -17.71
N ALA A 312 -15.02 -8.48 -18.31
CA ALA A 312 -15.91 -9.58 -18.65
C ALA A 312 -16.55 -10.20 -17.42
N VAL A 313 -15.76 -10.50 -16.38
CA VAL A 313 -16.27 -11.04 -15.10
C VAL A 313 -17.23 -10.05 -14.44
N SER A 314 -16.87 -8.77 -14.43
CA SER A 314 -17.72 -7.73 -13.87
C SER A 314 -19.06 -7.64 -14.61
N TRP A 315 -19.05 -7.64 -15.94
CA TRP A 315 -20.27 -7.59 -16.74
C TRP A 315 -21.10 -8.88 -16.67
N LEU A 316 -20.47 -10.05 -16.51
CA LEU A 316 -21.19 -11.28 -16.17
C LEU A 316 -21.92 -11.14 -14.84
N GLY A 317 -21.27 -10.55 -13.82
CA GLY A 317 -21.89 -10.25 -12.53
C GLY A 317 -23.08 -9.29 -12.67
N VAL A 318 -22.88 -8.13 -13.31
CA VAL A 318 -23.94 -7.13 -13.53
C VAL A 318 -25.12 -7.74 -14.29
N SER A 319 -24.84 -8.47 -15.39
CA SER A 319 -25.87 -9.04 -16.27
C SER A 319 -26.71 -10.12 -15.61
N ALA A 320 -26.21 -10.77 -14.55
CA ALA A 320 -26.95 -11.79 -13.82
C ALA A 320 -28.32 -11.26 -13.33
N LEU A 321 -28.37 -10.03 -12.81
CA LEU A 321 -29.62 -9.44 -12.30
C LEU A 321 -30.17 -8.32 -13.20
N GLN A 322 -29.34 -7.58 -13.92
CA GLN A 322 -29.83 -6.42 -14.70
C GLN A 322 -30.72 -6.79 -15.89
N SER A 323 -30.52 -7.95 -16.52
CA SER A 323 -31.24 -8.30 -17.75
C SER A 323 -32.76 -8.31 -17.60
N ASP A 324 -33.25 -8.67 -16.41
CA ASP A 324 -34.68 -8.84 -16.14
C ASP A 324 -35.38 -7.52 -15.77
N ARG A 325 -34.60 -6.48 -15.41
CA ARG A 325 -35.13 -5.15 -15.05
C ARG A 325 -35.59 -4.35 -16.25
N LEU A 326 -34.89 -4.43 -17.38
CA LEU A 326 -35.11 -3.61 -18.59
C LEU A 326 -36.54 -3.68 -19.16
N HIS A 327 -37.29 -4.72 -18.84
CA HIS A 327 -38.64 -4.95 -19.36
C HIS A 327 -39.65 -5.30 -18.26
N GLN A 328 -39.34 -5.00 -16.99
CA GLN A 328 -40.15 -5.41 -15.83
C GLN A 328 -40.44 -6.92 -15.79
N ARG A 329 -39.59 -7.74 -16.44
CA ARG A 329 -39.77 -9.20 -16.53
C ARG A 329 -39.66 -9.85 -15.17
N ILE A 330 -38.87 -9.27 -14.28
CA ILE A 330 -38.74 -9.81 -12.94
C ILE A 330 -40.04 -9.71 -12.14
N ARG A 331 -40.79 -8.62 -12.32
CA ARG A 331 -42.11 -8.44 -11.71
C ARG A 331 -43.10 -9.44 -12.28
N PHE A 332 -43.04 -9.70 -13.59
CA PHE A 332 -43.84 -10.76 -14.21
C PHE A 332 -43.59 -12.14 -13.58
N LEU A 333 -42.37 -12.46 -13.14
CA LEU A 333 -42.09 -13.72 -12.44
C LEU A 333 -42.64 -13.73 -11.01
N ALA A 334 -42.59 -12.58 -10.32
CA ALA A 334 -43.21 -12.42 -9.02
C ALA A 334 -44.73 -12.64 -9.08
N ASP A 335 -45.39 -12.00 -10.06
CA ASP A 335 -46.84 -12.11 -10.30
C ASP A 335 -47.28 -13.55 -10.63
N ARG A 336 -46.35 -14.40 -11.09
CA ARG A 336 -46.58 -15.83 -11.40
C ARG A 336 -46.18 -16.77 -10.27
N GLY A 337 -45.82 -16.24 -9.10
CA GLY A 337 -45.49 -17.03 -7.91
C GLY A 337 -44.17 -17.78 -8.00
N VAL A 338 -43.22 -17.33 -8.85
CA VAL A 338 -41.88 -17.94 -8.89
C VAL A 338 -41.15 -17.60 -7.60
N SER A 339 -40.65 -18.63 -6.89
CA SER A 339 -39.93 -18.41 -5.64
C SER A 339 -38.69 -17.50 -5.85
N PRO A 340 -38.40 -16.56 -4.92
CA PRO A 340 -37.25 -15.67 -5.04
C PRO A 340 -35.92 -16.41 -5.14
N THR A 341 -35.78 -17.54 -4.45
CA THR A 341 -34.58 -18.38 -4.47
C THR A 341 -34.38 -19.05 -5.82
N ALA A 342 -35.43 -19.60 -6.43
CA ALA A 342 -35.35 -20.19 -7.77
C ALA A 342 -35.04 -19.13 -8.85
N ALA A 343 -35.65 -17.94 -8.73
CA ALA A 343 -35.31 -16.81 -9.57
C ALA A 343 -33.83 -16.45 -9.40
N TRP A 344 -33.36 -16.23 -8.18
CA TRP A 344 -31.96 -15.88 -7.91
C TRP A 344 -30.98 -16.93 -8.44
N LEU A 345 -31.16 -18.21 -8.12
CA LEU A 345 -30.28 -19.30 -8.56
C LEU A 345 -30.19 -19.39 -10.09
N SER A 346 -31.34 -19.34 -10.78
CA SER A 346 -31.36 -19.44 -12.25
C SER A 346 -30.62 -18.29 -12.95
N ARG A 347 -30.52 -17.13 -12.30
CA ARG A 347 -29.81 -15.96 -12.83
C ARG A 347 -28.31 -16.01 -12.57
N GLN A 348 -27.90 -16.61 -11.44
CA GLN A 348 -26.49 -16.75 -11.10
C GLN A 348 -25.79 -17.88 -11.87
N LEU A 349 -26.47 -19.02 -12.06
CA LEU A 349 -25.83 -20.25 -12.57
C LEU A 349 -25.15 -20.08 -13.93
N ILE A 350 -25.75 -19.34 -14.87
CA ILE A 350 -25.19 -19.22 -16.23
C ILE A 350 -23.96 -18.29 -16.23
N PRO A 351 -24.03 -17.04 -15.75
CA PRO A 351 -22.85 -16.18 -15.76
C PRO A 351 -21.74 -16.70 -14.83
N ALA A 352 -22.09 -17.29 -13.68
CA ALA A 352 -21.11 -17.87 -12.76
C ALA A 352 -20.41 -19.11 -13.37
N SER A 353 -21.15 -19.98 -14.08
CA SER A 353 -20.53 -21.14 -14.73
C SER A 353 -19.58 -20.74 -15.86
N VAL A 354 -19.91 -19.69 -16.63
CA VAL A 354 -19.00 -19.12 -17.65
C VAL A 354 -17.73 -18.59 -16.98
N ALA A 355 -17.86 -17.75 -15.96
CA ALA A 355 -16.71 -17.20 -15.25
C ALA A 355 -15.83 -18.30 -14.64
N LEU A 356 -16.43 -19.25 -13.92
CA LEU A 356 -15.74 -20.38 -13.29
C LEU A 356 -15.02 -21.26 -14.32
N SER A 357 -15.71 -21.64 -15.40
CA SER A 357 -15.12 -22.50 -16.44
C SER A 357 -13.93 -21.82 -17.11
N CYS A 358 -14.05 -20.53 -17.44
CA CYS A 358 -12.94 -19.77 -18.01
C CYS A 358 -11.77 -19.61 -17.04
N SER A 359 -12.03 -19.38 -15.75
CA SER A 359 -10.98 -19.31 -14.73
C SER A 359 -10.25 -20.64 -14.58
N ILE A 360 -10.97 -21.77 -14.57
CA ILE A 360 -10.38 -23.11 -14.50
C ILE A 360 -9.55 -23.38 -15.76
N VAL A 361 -10.08 -23.11 -16.95
CA VAL A 361 -9.35 -23.31 -18.22
C VAL A 361 -8.12 -22.41 -18.28
N GLY A 362 -8.22 -21.15 -17.86
CA GLY A 362 -7.09 -20.22 -17.80
C GLY A 362 -6.02 -20.66 -16.81
N ALA A 363 -6.41 -21.15 -15.64
CA ALA A 363 -5.50 -21.71 -14.64
C ALA A 363 -4.79 -22.97 -15.17
N LEU A 364 -5.54 -23.87 -15.82
CA LEU A 364 -4.97 -25.07 -16.45
C LEU A 364 -3.99 -24.68 -17.56
N ALA A 365 -4.35 -23.76 -18.46
CA ALA A 365 -3.47 -23.27 -19.51
C ALA A 365 -2.19 -22.66 -18.94
N PHE A 366 -2.31 -21.83 -17.90
CA PHE A 366 -1.17 -21.25 -17.20
C PHE A 366 -0.28 -22.34 -16.59
N SER A 367 -0.86 -23.33 -15.90
CA SER A 367 -0.10 -24.44 -15.30
C SER A 367 0.61 -25.32 -16.34
N LEU A 368 0.04 -25.46 -17.55
CA LEU A 368 0.66 -26.23 -18.64
C LEU A 368 1.83 -25.47 -19.28
N VAL A 369 1.79 -24.14 -19.30
CA VAL A 369 2.87 -23.29 -19.83
C VAL A 369 4.02 -23.18 -18.84
N PHE A 370 3.74 -23.03 -17.54
CA PHE A 370 4.75 -22.89 -16.48
C PHE A 370 5.05 -24.23 -15.79
N GLN A 371 5.84 -25.09 -16.45
CA GLN A 371 6.16 -26.47 -16.01
C GLN A 371 7.37 -26.69 -15.06
N PRO A 372 8.12 -25.71 -14.50
CA PRO A 372 9.21 -26.09 -13.59
C PRO A 372 8.67 -26.59 -12.23
N ALA A 373 8.92 -27.87 -11.93
CA ALA A 373 8.48 -28.57 -10.72
C ALA A 373 8.85 -27.86 -9.40
N SER A 374 9.89 -27.01 -9.41
CA SER A 374 10.36 -26.25 -8.26
C SER A 374 9.46 -25.08 -7.85
N GLN A 375 8.49 -24.65 -8.68
CA GLN A 375 7.61 -23.49 -8.39
C GLN A 375 6.12 -23.84 -8.25
N SER A 376 5.79 -25.13 -8.19
CA SER A 376 4.39 -25.60 -8.17
C SER A 376 3.54 -24.96 -7.05
N SER A 377 4.09 -24.78 -5.84
CA SER A 377 3.37 -24.18 -4.71
C SER A 377 3.00 -22.71 -4.94
N MET A 378 3.90 -21.92 -5.55
CA MET A 378 3.63 -20.51 -5.87
C MET A 378 2.56 -20.37 -6.96
N ILE A 379 2.56 -21.26 -7.96
CA ILE A 379 1.57 -21.27 -9.05
C ILE A 379 0.17 -21.54 -8.48
N TRP A 380 0.01 -22.52 -7.57
CA TRP A 380 -1.27 -22.79 -6.92
C TRP A 380 -1.75 -21.62 -6.06
N LEU A 381 -0.85 -20.97 -5.32
CA LEU A 381 -1.18 -19.78 -4.53
C LEU A 381 -1.63 -18.61 -5.42
N ALA A 382 -0.91 -18.32 -6.50
CA ALA A 382 -1.27 -17.28 -7.47
C ALA A 382 -2.62 -17.59 -8.15
N THR A 383 -2.85 -18.85 -8.50
CA THR A 383 -4.11 -19.31 -9.07
C THR A 383 -5.28 -19.16 -8.10
N GLY A 384 -5.09 -19.54 -6.83
CA GLY A 384 -6.07 -19.34 -5.78
C GLY A 384 -6.39 -17.85 -5.53
N ALA A 385 -5.36 -16.99 -5.56
CA ALA A 385 -5.54 -15.55 -5.45
C ALA A 385 -6.31 -14.96 -6.65
N LEU A 386 -5.98 -15.35 -7.88
CA LEU A 386 -6.70 -14.94 -9.10
C LEU A 386 -8.16 -15.40 -9.08
N PHE A 387 -8.42 -16.62 -8.62
CA PHE A 387 -9.78 -17.13 -8.43
C PHE A 387 -10.55 -16.29 -7.40
N LEU A 388 -9.93 -15.99 -6.25
CA LEU A 388 -10.54 -15.17 -5.21
C LEU A 388 -10.87 -13.76 -5.71
N ILE A 389 -9.96 -13.15 -6.47
CA ILE A 389 -10.18 -11.83 -7.09
C ILE A 389 -11.33 -11.92 -8.10
N THR A 390 -11.34 -12.94 -8.96
CA THR A 390 -12.41 -13.14 -9.95
C THR A 390 -13.78 -13.27 -9.27
N LEU A 391 -13.85 -14.06 -8.20
CA LEU A 391 -15.06 -14.24 -7.42
C LEU A 391 -15.51 -12.92 -6.76
N LEU A 392 -14.56 -12.18 -6.16
CA LEU A 392 -14.84 -10.88 -5.55
C LEU A 392 -15.41 -9.89 -6.57
N VAL A 393 -14.83 -9.82 -7.76
CA VAL A 393 -15.29 -8.95 -8.86
C VAL A 393 -16.69 -9.35 -9.31
N TYR A 394 -16.94 -10.65 -9.50
CA TYR A 394 -18.25 -11.16 -9.88
C TYR A 394 -19.33 -10.82 -8.84
N ILE A 395 -19.09 -11.16 -7.57
CA ILE A 395 -20.05 -10.95 -6.47
C ILE A 395 -20.34 -9.47 -6.30
N THR A 396 -19.30 -8.63 -6.27
CA THR A 396 -19.47 -7.18 -6.09
C THR A 396 -20.24 -6.58 -7.27
N SER A 397 -19.89 -6.97 -8.50
CA SER A 397 -20.57 -6.47 -9.70
C SER A 397 -22.04 -6.91 -9.78
N GLN A 398 -22.34 -8.12 -9.31
CA GLN A 398 -23.70 -8.63 -9.23
C GLN A 398 -24.54 -7.88 -8.19
N TRP A 399 -23.96 -7.58 -7.03
CA TRP A 399 -24.58 -6.72 -6.01
C TRP A 399 -24.87 -5.32 -6.55
N VAL A 400 -23.91 -4.72 -7.27
CA VAL A 400 -24.09 -3.44 -7.96
C VAL A 400 -25.23 -3.49 -8.99
N GLY A 401 -25.35 -4.58 -9.74
CA GLY A 401 -26.44 -4.79 -10.69
C GLY A 401 -27.84 -4.79 -10.06
N GLN A 402 -27.95 -5.18 -8.79
CA GLN A 402 -29.21 -5.12 -8.05
C GLN A 402 -29.51 -3.71 -7.52
N ILE A 403 -28.48 -2.99 -7.06
CA ILE A 403 -28.62 -1.64 -6.48
C ILE A 403 -29.09 -0.63 -7.55
N PHE A 404 -28.37 -0.53 -8.66
CA PHE A 404 -28.68 0.50 -9.66
C PHE A 404 -29.80 0.04 -10.58
N SER A 405 -30.75 0.93 -10.87
CA SER A 405 -31.88 0.64 -11.76
C SER A 405 -31.47 0.58 -13.24
N SER A 406 -30.51 1.40 -13.65
CA SER A 406 -30.04 1.48 -15.03
C SER A 406 -28.95 0.44 -15.32
N PRO A 407 -29.05 -0.34 -16.42
CA PRO A 407 -28.05 -1.33 -16.80
C PRO A 407 -26.73 -0.69 -17.22
N ILE A 408 -26.78 0.50 -17.83
CA ILE A 408 -25.57 1.22 -18.27
C ILE A 408 -24.82 1.73 -17.05
N VAL A 409 -25.55 2.34 -16.10
CA VAL A 409 -24.97 2.79 -14.83
C VAL A 409 -24.35 1.61 -14.09
N SER A 410 -25.04 0.47 -14.04
CA SER A 410 -24.51 -0.76 -13.43
C SER A 410 -23.27 -1.30 -14.14
N ALA A 411 -23.25 -1.31 -15.48
CA ALA A 411 -22.12 -1.81 -16.28
C ALA A 411 -20.85 -0.94 -16.15
N ILE A 412 -21.01 0.32 -15.78
CA ILE A 412 -19.90 1.26 -15.52
C ILE A 412 -19.50 1.23 -14.04
N ALA A 413 -20.48 1.22 -13.12
CA ALA A 413 -20.24 1.21 -11.69
C ALA A 413 -19.66 -0.14 -11.20
N GLY A 414 -20.11 -1.26 -11.78
CA GLY A 414 -19.70 -2.61 -11.39
C GLY A 414 -18.19 -2.80 -11.40
N PRO A 415 -17.51 -2.52 -12.53
CA PRO A 415 -16.05 -2.60 -12.60
C PRO A 415 -15.37 -1.65 -11.62
N ALA A 416 -15.80 -0.38 -11.55
CA ALA A 416 -15.17 0.60 -10.68
C ALA A 416 -15.29 0.26 -9.18
N ILE A 417 -16.49 -0.14 -8.73
CA ILE A 417 -16.72 -0.58 -7.34
C ILE A 417 -15.94 -1.87 -7.07
N SER A 418 -15.84 -2.78 -8.05
CA SER A 418 -15.05 -4.01 -7.93
C SER A 418 -13.56 -3.74 -7.70
N VAL A 419 -12.99 -2.72 -8.38
CA VAL A 419 -11.62 -2.25 -8.10
C VAL A 419 -11.51 -1.75 -6.66
N GLY A 420 -12.46 -0.95 -6.19
CA GLY A 420 -12.48 -0.45 -4.82
C GLY A 420 -12.55 -1.57 -3.78
N THR A 421 -13.39 -2.59 -3.98
CA THR A 421 -13.44 -3.78 -3.12
C THR A 421 -12.16 -4.61 -3.19
N ALA A 422 -11.52 -4.73 -4.36
CA ALA A 422 -10.23 -5.42 -4.48
C ALA A 422 -9.12 -4.65 -3.74
N ALA A 423 -9.08 -3.33 -3.87
CA ALA A 423 -8.16 -2.48 -3.14
C ALA A 423 -8.39 -2.54 -1.63
N TYR A 424 -9.65 -2.53 -1.19
CA TYR A 424 -10.00 -2.71 0.22
C TYR A 424 -9.61 -4.10 0.75
N ALA A 425 -9.83 -5.17 -0.03
CA ALA A 425 -9.40 -6.52 0.33
C ALA A 425 -7.88 -6.60 0.49
N SER A 426 -7.12 -6.02 -0.45
CA SER A 426 -5.67 -5.91 -0.36
C SER A 426 -5.22 -5.11 0.86
N PHE A 427 -5.90 -4.00 1.16
CA PHE A 427 -5.66 -3.21 2.37
C PHE A 427 -5.95 -4.04 3.64
N ALA A 428 -7.06 -4.78 3.69
CA ALA A 428 -7.41 -5.60 4.83
C ALA A 428 -6.36 -6.68 5.10
N ILE A 429 -5.88 -7.37 4.05
CA ILE A 429 -4.83 -8.38 4.17
C ILE A 429 -3.50 -7.72 4.60
N GLY A 430 -3.09 -6.71 3.84
CA GLY A 430 -1.77 -6.09 3.96
C GLY A 430 -1.60 -5.19 5.18
N ASN A 431 -2.65 -4.50 5.63
CA ASN A 431 -2.58 -3.52 6.73
C ASN A 431 -3.38 -3.95 7.96
N LEU A 432 -4.58 -4.52 7.80
CA LEU A 432 -5.37 -4.98 8.97
C LEU A 432 -4.96 -6.36 9.48
N GLY A 433 -4.07 -7.07 8.76
CA GLY A 433 -3.67 -8.44 9.10
C GLY A 433 -4.82 -9.43 8.95
N ALA A 434 -5.79 -9.14 8.07
CA ALA A 434 -6.93 -10.01 7.83
C ALA A 434 -6.49 -11.29 7.09
N PRO A 435 -6.80 -12.49 7.62
CA PRO A 435 -6.49 -13.72 6.90
C PRO A 435 -7.41 -13.86 5.66
N LEU A 436 -6.90 -14.53 4.62
CA LEU A 436 -7.61 -14.69 3.33
C LEU A 436 -9.03 -15.28 3.48
N TRP A 437 -9.22 -16.24 4.39
CA TRP A 437 -10.53 -16.85 4.62
C TRP A 437 -11.55 -15.86 5.19
N LEU A 438 -11.12 -14.88 5.98
CA LEU A 438 -12.00 -13.87 6.57
C LEU A 438 -12.43 -12.83 5.52
N VAL A 439 -11.51 -12.48 4.62
CA VAL A 439 -11.80 -11.64 3.45
C VAL A 439 -12.71 -12.36 2.45
N PHE A 440 -12.51 -13.67 2.26
CA PHE A 440 -13.44 -14.50 1.50
C PHE A 440 -14.82 -14.53 2.15
N LEU A 441 -14.91 -14.76 3.46
CA LEU A 441 -16.19 -14.76 4.17
C LEU A 441 -16.88 -13.39 4.10
N SER A 442 -16.13 -12.29 4.24
CA SER A 442 -16.68 -10.95 4.12
C SER A 442 -17.22 -10.69 2.70
N SER A 443 -16.52 -11.17 1.66
CA SER A 443 -16.96 -11.00 0.27
C SER A 443 -18.23 -11.77 -0.10
N LEU A 444 -18.68 -12.74 0.71
CA LEU A 444 -19.97 -13.41 0.52
C LEU A 444 -21.17 -12.57 0.98
N PHE A 445 -20.97 -11.50 1.78
CA PHE A 445 -22.08 -10.67 2.26
C PHE A 445 -22.87 -9.96 1.16
N PRO A 446 -22.24 -9.35 0.14
CA PRO A 446 -22.98 -8.81 -1.00
C PRO A 446 -23.82 -9.87 -1.72
N LEU A 447 -23.29 -11.09 -1.89
CA LEU A 447 -24.01 -12.22 -2.48
C LEU A 447 -25.23 -12.60 -1.63
N LEU A 448 -25.05 -12.72 -0.31
CA LEU A 448 -26.14 -12.99 0.63
C LEU A 448 -27.20 -11.88 0.61
N ALA A 449 -26.76 -10.61 0.58
CA ALA A 449 -27.65 -9.45 0.47
C ALA A 449 -28.58 -9.59 -0.75
N THR A 450 -28.00 -10.00 -1.88
CA THR A 450 -28.79 -10.12 -3.11
C THR A 450 -29.80 -11.24 -3.08
N ALA A 451 -29.49 -12.36 -2.42
CA ALA A 451 -30.40 -13.48 -2.25
C ALA A 451 -31.55 -13.10 -1.30
N LEU A 452 -31.24 -12.50 -0.15
CA LEU A 452 -32.23 -12.12 0.86
C LEU A 452 -33.17 -11.02 0.38
N LEU A 453 -32.64 -10.03 -0.35
CA LEU A 453 -33.43 -8.90 -0.85
C LEU A 453 -34.09 -9.19 -2.21
N MET A 454 -33.95 -10.41 -2.73
CA MET A 454 -34.47 -10.78 -4.04
C MET A 454 -35.98 -10.59 -4.14
N GLN A 455 -36.76 -11.01 -3.13
CA GLN A 455 -38.21 -10.87 -3.16
C GLN A 455 -38.64 -9.42 -3.35
N ARG A 456 -38.10 -8.51 -2.53
CA ARG A 456 -38.39 -7.08 -2.57
C ARG A 456 -37.95 -6.45 -3.88
N TRP A 457 -36.82 -6.92 -4.42
CA TRP A 457 -36.34 -6.51 -5.72
C TRP A 457 -37.25 -6.98 -6.87
N MET A 458 -37.77 -8.21 -6.80
CA MET A 458 -38.74 -8.76 -7.76
C MET A 458 -40.06 -7.97 -7.73
N ASP A 459 -40.52 -7.60 -6.53
CA ASP A 459 -41.74 -6.81 -6.32
C ASP A 459 -41.57 -5.32 -6.68
N GLY A 460 -40.34 -4.87 -6.93
CA GLY A 460 -40.03 -3.47 -7.20
C GLY A 460 -40.19 -2.54 -5.98
N GLN A 461 -40.13 -3.10 -4.77
CA GLN A 461 -40.29 -2.37 -3.51
C GLN A 461 -38.93 -1.89 -2.99
N PHE A 462 -38.61 -0.62 -3.25
CA PHE A 462 -37.37 0.03 -2.82
C PHE A 462 -37.56 0.91 -1.57
N ASP A 463 -38.11 0.34 -0.51
CA ASP A 463 -38.37 1.02 0.76
C ASP A 463 -37.10 1.14 1.65
N ARG A 464 -37.25 1.67 2.87
CA ARG A 464 -36.15 1.81 3.84
C ARG A 464 -35.51 0.48 4.24
N VAL A 465 -36.28 -0.61 4.26
CA VAL A 465 -35.78 -1.93 4.65
C VAL A 465 -34.89 -2.52 3.54
N TYR A 466 -35.22 -2.28 2.27
CA TYR A 466 -34.38 -2.67 1.14
C TYR A 466 -33.01 -1.97 1.22
N TRP A 467 -33.01 -0.65 1.39
CA TRP A 467 -31.77 0.12 1.51
C TRP A 467 -31.00 -0.17 2.80
N GLY A 468 -31.71 -0.35 3.91
CA GLY A 468 -31.12 -0.73 5.20
C GLY A 468 -30.42 -2.09 5.15
N GLY A 469 -31.01 -3.07 4.44
CA GLY A 469 -30.39 -4.38 4.22
C GLY A 469 -29.06 -4.27 3.47
N HIS A 470 -29.02 -3.50 2.37
CA HIS A 470 -27.77 -3.27 1.65
C HIS A 470 -26.72 -2.50 2.48
N ALA A 471 -27.14 -1.48 3.24
CA ALA A 471 -26.25 -0.73 4.13
C ALA A 471 -25.65 -1.62 5.22
N LEU A 472 -26.46 -2.48 5.84
CA LEU A 472 -26.00 -3.44 6.85
C LEU A 472 -24.97 -4.42 6.25
N THR A 473 -25.22 -4.94 5.05
CA THR A 473 -24.26 -5.83 4.38
C THR A 473 -22.95 -5.14 4.01
N LEU A 474 -23.00 -3.85 3.63
CA LEU A 474 -21.79 -3.07 3.38
C LEU A 474 -20.99 -2.85 4.67
N ILE A 475 -21.66 -2.51 5.78
CA ILE A 475 -21.01 -2.37 7.09
C ILE A 475 -20.37 -3.69 7.52
N ALA A 476 -21.07 -4.81 7.37
CA ALA A 476 -20.51 -6.13 7.68
C ALA A 476 -19.28 -6.46 6.81
N TYR A 477 -19.36 -6.18 5.50
CA TYR A 477 -18.25 -6.36 4.56
C TYR A 477 -17.00 -5.55 4.97
N LEU A 478 -17.18 -4.31 5.44
CA LEU A 478 -16.09 -3.41 5.83
C LEU A 478 -15.58 -3.61 7.26
N LEU A 479 -16.39 -4.12 8.19
CA LEU A 479 -15.97 -4.29 9.59
C LEU A 479 -15.39 -5.68 9.85
N LEU A 480 -15.87 -6.73 9.18
CA LEU A 480 -15.43 -8.09 9.46
C LEU A 480 -13.90 -8.28 9.31
N PRO A 481 -13.23 -7.76 8.26
CA PRO A 481 -11.78 -7.89 8.13
C PRO A 481 -10.97 -7.11 9.17
N SER A 482 -11.58 -6.18 9.90
CA SER A 482 -10.92 -5.42 10.98
C SER A 482 -10.83 -6.18 12.31
N ILE A 483 -11.53 -7.33 12.44
CA ILE A 483 -11.56 -8.13 13.66
C ILE A 483 -10.15 -8.49 14.18
N PRO A 484 -9.17 -8.95 13.37
CA PRO A 484 -7.83 -9.28 13.89
C PRO A 484 -7.12 -8.09 14.53
N LEU A 485 -7.29 -6.90 13.96
CA LEU A 485 -6.78 -5.66 14.54
C LEU A 485 -7.49 -5.34 15.85
N LEU A 486 -8.83 -5.39 15.88
CA LEU A 486 -9.61 -5.13 17.09
C LEU A 486 -9.28 -6.13 18.21
N VAL A 487 -9.14 -7.41 17.89
CA VAL A 487 -8.72 -8.45 18.83
C VAL A 487 -7.32 -8.16 19.34
N THR A 488 -6.37 -7.81 18.47
CA THR A 488 -5.02 -7.42 18.89
C THR A 488 -5.04 -6.20 19.80
N LEU A 489 -5.86 -5.19 19.49
CA LEU A 489 -6.04 -4.01 20.31
C LEU A 489 -6.69 -4.33 21.67
N ALA A 490 -7.55 -5.33 21.75
CA ALA A 490 -8.22 -5.74 22.98
C ALA A 490 -7.37 -6.68 23.85
N THR A 491 -6.68 -7.66 23.26
CA THR A 491 -6.06 -8.77 24.00
C THR A 491 -4.55 -8.63 24.18
N TYR A 492 -3.86 -7.89 23.30
CA TYR A 492 -2.40 -7.83 23.39
C TYR A 492 -1.98 -6.93 24.57
N PRO A 493 -1.18 -7.43 25.54
CA PRO A 493 -0.87 -6.70 26.76
C PRO A 493 -0.11 -5.40 26.46
N THR A 494 -0.42 -4.34 27.21
CA THR A 494 0.24 -3.03 27.13
C THR A 494 1.11 -2.78 28.37
N MET A 495 1.92 -1.72 28.34
CA MET A 495 2.50 -1.13 29.56
C MET A 495 1.36 -0.80 30.54
N SER A 496 1.57 -1.01 31.85
CA SER A 496 0.59 -0.61 32.87
C SER A 496 0.47 0.91 32.92
N SER A 497 -0.74 1.41 33.19
CA SER A 497 -0.98 2.86 33.31
C SER A 497 -0.10 3.51 34.37
N GLN A 498 0.16 2.80 35.48
CA GLN A 498 1.06 3.25 36.52
C GLN A 498 2.51 3.41 36.00
N ALA A 499 3.07 2.40 35.34
CA ALA A 499 4.44 2.49 34.81
C ALA A 499 4.55 3.60 33.77
N GLN A 500 3.51 3.79 32.96
CA GLN A 500 3.46 4.88 31.99
C GLN A 500 3.44 6.25 32.68
N GLN A 501 2.61 6.43 33.70
CA GLN A 501 2.55 7.69 34.47
C GLN A 501 3.89 7.99 35.17
N GLU A 502 4.54 6.99 35.77
CA GLU A 502 5.85 7.15 36.39
C GLU A 502 6.93 7.56 35.37
N LEU A 503 6.96 6.89 34.21
CA LEU A 503 7.88 7.23 33.12
C LEU A 503 7.63 8.63 32.57
N ASP A 504 6.37 9.00 32.35
CA ASP A 504 6.01 10.32 31.82
C ASP A 504 6.33 11.43 32.83
N ALA A 505 6.06 11.20 34.12
CA ALA A 505 6.43 12.13 35.19
C ALA A 505 7.95 12.34 35.26
N ALA A 506 8.71 11.25 35.28
CA ALA A 506 10.18 11.31 35.34
C ALA A 506 10.78 11.92 34.06
N ALA A 507 10.24 11.59 32.89
CA ALA A 507 10.68 12.18 31.63
C ALA A 507 10.38 13.69 31.56
N ASN A 508 9.31 14.17 32.18
CA ASN A 508 9.00 15.59 32.26
C ASN A 508 9.89 16.33 33.25
N GLU A 509 10.17 15.72 34.40
CA GLU A 509 11.12 16.25 35.38
C GLU A 509 12.51 16.45 34.74
N TRP A 510 13.02 15.43 34.05
CA TRP A 510 14.35 15.48 33.45
C TRP A 510 14.44 16.22 32.12
N ALA A 511 13.34 16.33 31.36
CA ALA A 511 13.34 17.12 30.12
C ALA A 511 13.65 18.61 30.38
N ASN A 512 13.35 19.10 31.57
CA ASN A 512 13.66 20.46 31.99
C ASN A 512 15.15 20.64 32.39
N PHE A 513 15.87 19.55 32.67
CA PHE A 513 17.27 19.56 33.10
C PHE A 513 18.24 19.43 31.93
N ARG A 514 18.73 20.56 31.37
CA ARG A 514 19.90 20.69 30.44
C ARG A 514 20.01 19.72 29.24
N THR A 515 19.08 18.81 28.99
CA THR A 515 19.12 17.80 27.91
C THR A 515 18.70 18.34 26.54
N ALA A 516 18.46 19.65 26.42
CA ALA A 516 18.18 20.32 25.15
C ALA A 516 19.44 20.50 24.28
N ALA A 517 20.64 20.34 24.85
CA ALA A 517 21.87 20.40 24.08
C ALA A 517 21.96 19.17 23.13
N PRO A 518 22.17 19.38 21.82
CA PRO A 518 22.35 18.27 20.89
C PRO A 518 23.54 17.43 21.34
N THR A 519 23.33 16.11 21.40
CA THR A 519 24.38 15.17 21.75
C THR A 519 25.47 15.19 20.69
N GLN A 520 26.72 15.42 21.08
CA GLN A 520 27.86 15.42 20.17
C GLN A 520 28.30 13.98 19.89
N GLU A 521 28.42 13.61 18.62
CA GLU A 521 28.98 12.31 18.24
C GLU A 521 30.51 12.36 18.31
N LEU A 522 31.12 11.42 19.04
CA LEU A 522 32.57 11.24 19.00
C LEU A 522 32.93 10.49 17.73
N VAL A 523 33.71 11.16 16.90
CA VAL A 523 34.19 10.60 15.65
C VAL A 523 35.66 10.23 15.83
N LEU A 524 35.97 8.96 15.62
CA LEU A 524 37.36 8.52 15.41
C LEU A 524 37.74 8.90 13.99
N ILE A 525 38.56 9.94 13.86
CA ILE A 525 39.15 10.29 12.58
C ILE A 525 40.41 9.43 12.45
N THR A 526 40.36 8.42 11.58
CA THR A 526 41.57 7.67 11.18
C THR A 526 42.24 8.40 10.02
N ASP A 527 43.58 8.33 9.92
CA ASP A 527 44.32 9.06 8.86
C ASP A 527 43.87 8.65 7.44
N GLY A 528 43.34 7.45 7.26
CA GLY A 528 42.75 6.99 5.99
C GLY A 528 41.42 7.69 5.63
N GLU A 529 40.49 7.80 6.58
CA GLU A 529 39.21 8.51 6.38
C GLU A 529 39.41 10.03 6.31
N LYS A 530 40.42 10.57 7.01
CA LYS A 530 40.81 11.98 6.89
C LYS A 530 41.40 12.27 5.51
N ARG A 531 42.29 11.39 5.01
CA ARG A 531 42.78 11.41 3.63
C ARG A 531 41.62 11.38 2.65
N GLU A 532 40.68 10.43 2.73
CA GLU A 532 39.54 10.37 1.79
C GLU A 532 38.63 11.63 1.83
N ARG A 533 38.43 12.24 3.00
CA ARG A 533 37.65 13.49 3.11
C ARG A 533 38.40 14.73 2.61
N GLU A 534 39.72 14.77 2.77
CA GLU A 534 40.58 15.86 2.30
C GLU A 534 40.90 15.71 0.79
N LEU A 535 41.10 14.48 0.29
CA LEU A 535 41.37 14.13 -1.12
C LEU A 535 40.13 14.20 -2.04
N GLY A 536 38.96 14.60 -1.51
CA GLY A 536 37.86 15.11 -2.33
C GLY A 536 38.16 16.47 -2.98
N ALA A 537 39.27 17.11 -2.60
CA ALA A 537 39.81 18.31 -3.22
C ALA A 537 41.32 18.09 -3.53
N GLU A 538 41.58 17.77 -4.79
CA GLU A 538 42.90 17.73 -5.45
C GLU A 538 43.91 16.64 -5.06
N ASP A 539 44.42 16.04 -6.13
CA ASP A 539 45.23 14.83 -6.23
C ASP A 539 46.71 15.13 -5.88
N HIS A 540 46.99 15.37 -4.61
CA HIS A 540 48.36 15.50 -4.11
C HIS A 540 48.72 14.34 -3.18
N ALA A 541 49.38 13.35 -3.77
CA ALA A 541 50.09 12.30 -3.05
C ALA A 541 51.28 12.90 -2.29
N ASP A 542 51.03 13.41 -1.09
CA ASP A 542 52.10 13.75 -0.15
C ASP A 542 52.79 12.45 0.30
N ASN A 543 54.09 12.34 -0.01
CA ASN A 543 54.95 11.17 0.24
C ASN A 543 55.41 11.09 1.71
N THR A 544 54.64 11.63 2.64
CA THR A 544 54.89 11.48 4.07
C THR A 544 54.68 10.01 4.46
N PRO A 545 55.68 9.35 5.07
CA PRO A 545 55.54 7.97 5.51
C PRO A 545 54.39 7.87 6.51
N PRO A 546 53.58 6.78 6.48
CA PRO A 546 52.49 6.61 7.43
C PRO A 546 53.05 6.73 8.85
N ALA A 547 52.42 7.59 9.66
CA ALA A 547 52.77 7.73 11.06
C ALA A 547 52.80 6.35 11.72
N SER A 548 53.75 6.12 12.62
CA SER A 548 53.81 4.85 13.35
C SER A 548 52.48 4.62 14.08
N PHE A 549 52.07 3.36 14.26
CA PHE A 549 50.80 3.03 14.95
C PHE A 549 50.68 3.74 16.31
N ALA A 550 51.80 3.88 17.05
CA ALA A 550 51.84 4.58 18.33
C ALA A 550 51.59 6.09 18.21
N GLU A 551 52.12 6.71 17.16
CA GLU A 551 51.90 8.13 16.88
C GLU A 551 50.45 8.38 16.43
N GLN A 552 49.90 7.49 15.59
CA GLN A 552 48.49 7.54 15.19
C GLN A 552 47.56 7.40 16.40
N ALA A 553 47.81 6.44 17.28
CA ALA A 553 47.03 6.28 18.51
C ALA A 553 47.08 7.53 19.41
N ARG A 554 48.26 8.15 19.58
CA ARG A 554 48.41 9.40 20.33
C ARG A 554 47.63 10.55 19.69
N ARG A 555 47.68 10.68 18.36
CA ARG A 555 46.91 11.69 17.62
C ARG A 555 45.40 11.48 17.82
N THR A 556 44.91 10.25 17.64
CA THR A 556 43.49 9.91 17.84
C THR A 556 43.04 10.19 19.28
N ALA A 557 43.85 9.85 20.29
CA ALA A 557 43.54 10.16 21.70
C ALA A 557 43.49 11.68 21.97
N ASN A 558 44.43 12.45 21.40
CA ASN A 558 44.43 13.90 21.49
C ASN A 558 43.22 14.53 20.78
N ASP A 559 42.84 14.01 19.62
CA ASP A 559 41.68 14.47 18.87
C ASP A 559 40.37 14.23 19.65
N LEU A 560 40.21 13.06 20.27
CA LEU A 560 39.07 12.80 21.16
C LEU A 560 39.07 13.76 22.36
N ARG A 561 40.23 14.03 22.97
CA ARG A 561 40.35 15.00 24.06
C ARG A 561 39.98 16.42 23.62
N ASN A 562 40.40 16.81 22.43
CA ASN A 562 40.04 18.10 21.83
C ASN A 562 38.53 18.18 21.57
N GLN A 563 37.91 17.11 21.07
CA GLN A 563 36.45 17.03 20.92
C GLN A 563 35.72 17.18 22.26
N LEU A 564 36.20 16.51 23.32
CA LEU A 564 35.59 16.58 24.66
C LEU A 564 35.79 17.92 25.36
N SER A 565 36.90 18.62 25.11
CA SER A 565 37.15 19.95 25.68
C SER A 565 36.40 21.06 24.94
N SER A 566 36.06 20.85 23.66
CA SER A 566 35.30 21.81 22.85
C SER A 566 33.85 22.01 23.29
N SER A 567 33.31 21.08 24.10
CA SER A 567 31.89 21.07 24.44
C SER A 567 31.62 20.42 25.80
N THR A 568 30.61 20.93 26.49
CA THR A 568 30.09 20.29 27.71
C THR A 568 28.86 19.43 27.45
N SER A 569 28.44 19.30 26.19
CA SER A 569 27.26 18.54 25.79
C SER A 569 27.40 17.05 26.10
N PRO A 570 26.27 16.34 26.28
CA PRO A 570 26.30 14.89 26.35
C PRO A 570 26.83 14.31 25.03
N VAL A 571 27.42 13.13 25.12
CA VAL A 571 28.15 12.54 23.99
C VAL A 571 27.44 11.28 23.50
N ARG A 572 27.51 11.03 22.19
CA ARG A 572 27.25 9.71 21.57
C ARG A 572 28.58 9.06 21.28
N SER A 573 28.87 7.94 21.95
CA SER A 573 30.05 7.14 21.62
C SER A 573 29.69 6.15 20.52
N THR A 574 30.62 5.91 19.60
CA THR A 574 30.52 4.81 18.63
C THR A 574 31.24 3.59 19.21
N PHE A 575 30.81 2.38 18.85
CA PHE A 575 31.51 1.15 19.26
C PHE A 575 33.02 1.20 18.99
N ARG A 576 33.40 1.84 17.88
CA ARG A 576 34.80 2.03 17.51
C ARG A 576 35.60 2.81 18.58
N VAL A 577 35.02 3.82 19.23
CA VAL A 577 35.72 4.58 20.31
C VAL A 577 36.02 3.65 21.49
N GLN A 578 35.06 2.80 21.87
CA GLN A 578 35.25 1.85 22.95
C GLN A 578 36.32 0.80 22.60
N ASP A 579 36.28 0.27 21.37
CA ASP A 579 37.26 -0.69 20.87
C ASP A 579 38.67 -0.07 20.85
N PHE A 580 38.77 1.20 20.43
CA PHE A 580 40.01 1.96 20.46
C PHE A 580 40.57 2.05 21.88
N LEU A 581 39.79 2.49 22.87
CA LEU A 581 40.27 2.62 24.26
C LEU A 581 40.71 1.28 24.84
N SER A 582 39.88 0.24 24.66
CA SER A 582 40.19 -1.11 25.13
C SER A 582 41.47 -1.64 24.48
N SER A 583 41.63 -1.43 23.17
CA SER A 583 42.83 -1.83 22.43
C SER A 583 44.08 -1.07 22.87
N GLN A 584 43.96 0.23 23.17
CA GLN A 584 45.09 1.03 23.64
C GLN A 584 45.55 0.60 25.04
N TRP A 585 44.63 0.26 25.96
CA TRP A 585 45.01 -0.28 27.26
C TRP A 585 45.75 -1.61 27.13
N GLN A 586 45.19 -2.55 26.36
CA GLN A 586 45.81 -3.86 26.14
C GLN A 586 47.20 -3.73 25.50
N LEU A 587 47.34 -2.89 24.46
CA LEU A 587 48.61 -2.69 23.78
C LEU A 587 49.65 -2.00 24.67
N THR A 588 49.26 -0.97 25.39
CA THR A 588 50.19 -0.21 26.24
C THR A 588 50.63 -1.06 27.43
N ARG A 589 49.73 -1.86 28.01
CA ARG A 589 50.07 -2.87 29.04
C ARG A 589 51.05 -3.92 28.53
N ALA A 590 50.81 -4.48 27.35
CA ALA A 590 51.70 -5.47 26.76
C ALA A 590 53.12 -4.91 26.52
N ARG A 591 53.23 -3.62 26.16
CA ARG A 591 54.52 -2.94 25.97
C ARG A 591 55.19 -2.55 27.27
N LEU A 592 54.43 -2.17 28.29
CA LEU A 592 54.97 -1.89 29.63
C LEU A 592 55.50 -3.15 30.31
N ALA A 593 54.91 -4.31 30.02
CA ALA A 593 55.40 -5.61 30.46
C ALA A 593 56.61 -6.12 29.67
N ASP A 594 56.95 -5.48 28.54
CA ASP A 594 58.08 -5.86 27.68
C ASP A 594 59.30 -4.94 27.95
N ASP A 595 60.21 -5.42 28.79
CA ASP A 595 61.46 -4.74 29.16
C ASP A 595 62.42 -4.53 27.96
N SER A 596 62.15 -5.13 26.80
CA SER A 596 62.99 -5.02 25.60
C SER A 596 62.62 -3.84 24.68
N SER A 597 61.61 -3.05 25.03
CA SER A 597 61.11 -1.98 24.16
C SER A 597 62.02 -0.74 24.12
N ASN A 598 62.28 -0.21 22.91
CA ASN A 598 63.08 1.02 22.70
C ASN A 598 62.37 2.32 23.16
N THR A 599 61.17 2.23 23.72
CA THR A 599 60.36 3.39 24.13
C THR A 599 60.50 3.60 25.64
N SER A 600 60.66 4.84 26.09
CA SER A 600 60.73 5.16 27.52
C SER A 600 59.50 4.63 28.26
N GLN A 601 59.71 3.83 29.33
CA GLN A 601 58.63 3.32 30.19
C GLN A 601 57.77 4.47 30.75
N ALA A 602 58.38 5.61 31.08
CA ALA A 602 57.67 6.80 31.55
C ALA A 602 56.71 7.37 30.49
N ASP A 603 57.08 7.33 29.20
CA ASP A 603 56.23 7.81 28.11
C ASP A 603 55.05 6.87 27.83
N LEU A 604 55.26 5.56 28.00
CA LEU A 604 54.21 4.55 27.89
C LEU A 604 53.23 4.65 29.07
N GLN A 605 53.73 4.85 30.28
CA GLN A 605 52.92 5.07 31.48
C GLN A 605 52.11 6.37 31.37
N ALA A 606 52.71 7.46 30.90
CA ALA A 606 52.01 8.73 30.67
C ALA A 606 50.89 8.58 29.62
N HIS A 607 51.12 7.82 28.54
CA HIS A 607 50.08 7.53 27.55
C HIS A 607 48.97 6.64 28.13
N TYR A 608 49.31 5.64 28.93
CA TYR A 608 48.32 4.80 29.63
C TYR A 608 47.39 5.64 30.51
N LEU A 609 47.97 6.52 31.35
CA LEU A 609 47.21 7.44 32.20
C LEU A 609 46.36 8.43 31.39
N GLN A 610 46.86 8.89 30.24
CA GLN A 610 46.11 9.74 29.33
C GLN A 610 44.85 9.04 28.76
N VAL A 611 44.98 7.78 28.36
CA VAL A 611 43.85 7.00 27.83
C VAL A 611 42.84 6.70 28.94
N LEU A 612 43.31 6.43 30.16
CA LEU A 612 42.45 6.25 31.34
C LEU A 612 41.67 7.53 31.68
N ASP A 613 42.33 8.69 31.73
CA ASP A 613 41.68 10.00 31.92
C ASP A 613 40.62 10.26 30.84
N LEU A 614 40.92 9.94 29.58
CA LEU A 614 39.96 10.08 28.50
C LEU A 614 38.73 9.18 28.70
N ALA A 615 38.90 7.94 29.15
CA ALA A 615 37.79 7.04 29.43
C ALA A 615 36.90 7.56 30.58
N VAL A 616 37.51 8.07 31.67
CA VAL A 616 36.79 8.71 32.79
C VAL A 616 35.94 9.88 32.27
N GLN A 617 36.51 10.76 31.44
CA GLN A 617 35.79 11.89 30.85
C GLN A 617 34.65 11.43 29.92
N ILE A 618 34.89 10.43 29.07
CA ILE A 618 33.88 9.89 28.14
C ILE A 618 32.72 9.27 28.93
N VAL A 619 33.00 8.44 29.93
CA VAL A 619 31.98 7.83 30.79
C VAL A 619 31.16 8.93 31.47
N GLY A 620 31.81 9.95 32.04
CA GLY A 620 31.12 11.10 32.64
C GLY A 620 30.14 11.77 31.66
N ARG A 621 30.50 11.91 30.38
CA ARG A 621 29.60 12.47 29.34
C ARG A 621 28.51 11.51 28.89
N LEU A 622 28.80 10.22 28.78
CA LEU A 622 27.83 9.18 28.46
C LEU A 622 26.75 9.08 29.54
N ARG A 623 27.15 9.18 30.82
CA ARG A 623 26.25 9.22 31.98
C ARG A 623 25.34 10.44 32.04
N VAL A 624 25.52 11.44 31.18
CA VAL A 624 24.60 12.59 31.01
C VAL A 624 23.65 12.40 29.81
N SER A 625 23.93 11.45 28.92
CA SER A 625 23.12 11.18 27.73
C SER A 625 21.67 10.78 28.06
N PRO A 626 20.68 11.19 27.24
CA PRO A 626 19.28 10.78 27.40
C PRO A 626 18.96 9.41 26.76
N ARG A 627 19.94 8.72 26.18
CA ARG A 627 19.75 7.47 25.44
C ARG A 627 20.25 6.27 26.24
N ILE A 628 19.54 5.14 26.11
CA ILE A 628 19.80 3.87 26.82
C ILE A 628 21.14 3.26 26.39
N LEU A 629 21.41 3.23 25.08
CA LEU A 629 22.65 2.67 24.52
C LEU A 629 23.89 3.30 25.15
N GLU A 630 23.91 4.61 25.30
CA GLU A 630 25.01 5.34 25.91
C GLU A 630 25.21 4.99 27.39
N GLN A 631 24.16 4.61 28.11
CA GLN A 631 24.30 4.12 29.49
C GLN A 631 24.92 2.72 29.51
N ASP A 632 24.51 1.85 28.60
CA ASP A 632 25.07 0.51 28.51
C ASP A 632 26.53 0.56 28.01
N MET A 633 26.88 1.47 27.10
CA MET A 633 28.26 1.72 26.69
C MET A 633 29.12 2.27 27.83
N ALA A 634 28.55 3.15 28.66
CA ALA A 634 29.23 3.62 29.87
C ALA A 634 29.50 2.46 30.84
N ASP A 635 28.54 1.54 31.01
CA ASP A 635 28.76 0.34 31.83
C ASP A 635 29.90 -0.53 31.29
N GLN A 636 29.97 -0.72 29.97
CA GLN A 636 31.05 -1.51 29.37
C GLN A 636 32.43 -0.89 29.56
N LEU A 637 32.55 0.44 29.41
CA LEU A 637 33.79 1.15 29.69
C LEU A 637 34.15 1.12 31.18
N GLU A 638 33.16 1.22 32.07
CA GLU A 638 33.38 1.09 33.52
C GLU A 638 33.84 -0.32 33.90
N ILE A 639 33.28 -1.38 33.28
CA ILE A 639 33.74 -2.77 33.46
C ILE A 639 35.19 -2.93 32.99
N ALA A 640 35.52 -2.39 31.83
CA ALA A 640 36.89 -2.44 31.30
C ALA A 640 37.88 -1.67 32.19
N MET A 641 37.50 -0.48 32.68
CA MET A 641 38.31 0.28 33.64
C MET A 641 38.49 -0.49 34.94
N LEU A 642 37.43 -1.11 35.47
CA LEU A 642 37.50 -1.91 36.69
C LEU A 642 38.46 -3.11 36.54
N ASP A 643 38.44 -3.79 35.40
CA ASP A 643 39.38 -4.88 35.09
C ASP A 643 40.83 -4.37 35.09
N GLU A 644 41.08 -3.21 34.51
CA GLU A 644 42.39 -2.57 34.55
C GLU A 644 42.82 -2.16 35.97
N LEU A 645 41.91 -1.62 36.80
CA LEU A 645 42.22 -1.23 38.18
C LEU A 645 42.47 -2.44 39.10
N ASN A 646 41.85 -3.59 38.83
CA ASN A 646 42.05 -4.82 39.61
C ASN A 646 43.31 -5.60 39.20
N GLY A 647 43.93 -5.26 38.07
CA GLY A 647 45.17 -5.89 37.61
C GLY A 647 46.37 -5.49 38.46
N ALA A 648 47.02 -6.45 39.13
CA ALA A 648 48.17 -6.20 40.02
C ALA A 648 49.30 -5.39 39.34
N GLN A 649 49.61 -5.67 38.07
CA GLN A 649 50.63 -4.95 37.30
C GLN A 649 50.20 -3.53 36.92
N SER A 650 48.93 -3.36 36.51
CA SER A 650 48.39 -2.05 36.15
C SER A 650 48.32 -1.13 37.37
N LEU A 651 48.00 -1.69 38.54
CA LEU A 651 47.91 -0.96 39.81
C LEU A 651 49.24 -0.30 40.19
N ASP A 652 50.37 -0.98 40.01
CA ASP A 652 51.70 -0.42 40.25
C ASP A 652 52.00 0.82 39.39
N TRP A 653 51.40 0.93 38.21
CA TRP A 653 51.60 2.05 37.28
C TRP A 653 50.67 3.23 37.51
N ILE A 654 49.52 3.01 38.13
CA ILE A 654 48.48 4.05 38.29
C ILE A 654 48.27 4.50 39.73
N ALA A 655 48.69 3.69 40.71
CA ALA A 655 48.56 3.98 42.13
C ALA A 655 49.21 5.32 42.48
N GLY A 656 48.47 6.19 43.18
CA GLY A 656 48.93 7.52 43.56
C GLY A 656 48.80 8.60 42.48
N SER A 657 48.27 8.27 41.29
CA SER A 657 47.92 9.28 40.28
C SER A 657 46.54 9.90 40.57
N PRO A 658 46.31 11.20 40.25
CA PRO A 658 44.99 11.81 40.42
C PRO A 658 43.91 11.17 39.53
N VAL A 659 44.32 10.59 38.38
CA VAL A 659 43.42 9.89 37.46
C VAL A 659 42.88 8.60 38.09
N TYR A 660 43.68 7.92 38.91
CA TYR A 660 43.23 6.75 39.68
C TYR A 660 42.13 7.13 40.67
N ASP A 661 42.33 8.20 41.46
CA ASP A 661 41.34 8.67 42.43
C ASP A 661 40.02 9.08 41.76
N ASP A 662 40.10 9.74 40.60
CA ASP A 662 38.92 10.14 39.83
C ASP A 662 38.20 8.92 39.20
N ALA A 663 38.95 7.92 38.72
CA ALA A 663 38.39 6.67 38.21
C ALA A 663 37.69 5.86 39.31
N VAL A 664 38.33 5.71 40.49
CA VAL A 664 37.73 5.02 41.65
C VAL A 664 36.48 5.75 42.13
N ARG A 665 36.52 7.08 42.22
CA ARG A 665 35.34 7.88 42.61
C ARG A 665 34.19 7.70 41.62
N LEU A 666 34.47 7.71 40.32
CA LEU A 666 33.48 7.50 39.27
C LEU A 666 32.87 6.09 39.35
N LEU A 667 33.71 5.07 39.53
CA LEU A 667 33.28 3.66 39.61
C LEU A 667 32.47 3.37 40.88
N ALA A 668 32.80 4.00 42.00
CA ALA A 668 32.10 3.81 43.26
C ALA A 668 30.71 4.49 43.32
N ASP A 669 30.41 5.44 42.42
CA ASP A 669 29.14 6.20 42.43
C ASP A 669 27.97 5.43 41.79
N GLY A 670 27.52 4.38 42.47
CA GLY A 670 26.35 3.59 42.07
C GLY A 670 25.03 4.39 42.04
N ALA A 671 24.90 5.43 42.87
CA ALA A 671 23.67 6.23 42.96
C ALA A 671 23.46 7.10 41.72
N THR A 672 24.50 7.80 41.27
CA THR A 672 24.46 8.58 40.04
C THR A 672 24.28 7.69 38.82
N ARG A 673 24.95 6.53 38.78
CA ARG A 673 24.78 5.52 37.73
C ARG A 673 23.32 5.10 37.54
N ASN A 674 22.66 4.71 38.63
CA ASN A 674 21.26 4.27 38.57
C ASN A 674 20.31 5.42 38.18
N THR A 675 20.57 6.63 38.67
CA THR A 675 19.82 7.83 38.27
C THR A 675 19.97 8.11 36.77
N ALA A 676 21.17 8.00 36.22
CA ALA A 676 21.45 8.18 34.80
C ALA A 676 20.73 7.13 33.92
N ARG A 677 20.74 5.86 34.32
CA ARG A 677 19.99 4.77 33.65
C ARG A 677 18.50 5.04 33.63
N ARG A 678 17.90 5.37 34.78
CA ARG A 678 16.47 5.72 34.87
C ARG A 678 16.14 6.91 33.96
N ARG A 679 16.95 7.97 33.98
CA ARG A 679 16.80 9.11 33.09
C ARG A 679 16.80 8.72 31.62
N ALA A 680 17.77 7.91 31.22
CA ALA A 680 17.88 7.46 29.84
C ALA A 680 16.65 6.64 29.39
N VAL A 681 16.13 5.75 30.24
CA VAL A 681 14.92 4.97 29.93
C VAL A 681 13.72 5.88 29.73
N ALA A 682 13.47 6.82 30.65
CA ALA A 682 12.32 7.72 30.59
C ALA A 682 12.38 8.67 29.38
N LEU A 683 13.53 9.30 29.14
CA LEU A 683 13.69 10.21 28.00
C LEU A 683 13.68 9.48 26.66
N SER A 684 14.23 8.26 26.59
CA SER A 684 14.15 7.42 25.39
C SER A 684 12.71 7.01 25.08
N TRP A 685 11.91 6.68 26.10
CA TRP A 685 10.49 6.40 25.95
C TRP A 685 9.69 7.62 25.47
N LYS A 686 9.88 8.77 26.12
CA LYS A 686 9.24 10.03 25.72
C LYS A 686 9.55 10.36 24.26
N ARG A 687 10.82 10.26 23.86
CA ARG A 687 11.25 10.47 22.47
C ARG A 687 10.60 9.44 21.53
N PHE A 688 10.54 8.17 21.91
CA PHE A 688 9.89 7.12 21.13
C PHE A 688 8.39 7.41 20.90
N MET A 689 7.71 7.96 21.90
CA MET A 689 6.29 8.31 21.84
C MET A 689 6.00 9.63 21.11
N THR A 690 6.96 10.55 21.03
CA THR A 690 6.82 11.77 20.25
C THR A 690 6.67 11.42 18.76
N PRO A 691 5.56 11.82 18.11
CA PRO A 691 5.37 11.64 16.68
C PRO A 691 6.57 12.20 15.93
N LEU A 692 7.11 11.43 15.00
CA LEU A 692 8.11 11.96 14.08
C LEU A 692 7.44 12.91 13.09
N GLU A 693 8.18 13.90 12.60
CA GLU A 693 7.83 14.58 11.34
C GLU A 693 7.67 13.50 10.25
N GLU A 694 6.70 13.72 9.36
CA GLU A 694 6.03 12.72 8.51
C GLU A 694 6.83 11.44 8.15
N ASN A 695 6.15 10.30 8.35
CA ASN A 695 6.41 8.98 7.73
C ASN A 695 7.58 8.13 8.23
N GLN A 696 8.35 8.57 9.23
CA GLN A 696 9.36 7.69 9.82
C GLN A 696 8.76 6.93 11.02
N ILE A 697 8.79 5.60 10.97
CA ILE A 697 8.60 4.77 12.17
C ILE A 697 9.96 4.76 12.88
N ARG A 698 9.99 5.12 14.17
CA ARG A 698 11.23 4.95 14.96
C ARG A 698 11.49 3.47 15.10
N ASN A 699 12.53 3.01 14.42
CA ASN A 699 13.02 1.65 14.55
C ASN A 699 14.02 1.46 15.69
N GLU A 700 14.19 2.51 16.49
CA GLU A 700 15.14 2.55 17.58
C GLU A 700 14.52 3.19 18.81
N ILE A 701 14.92 2.71 19.97
CA ILE A 701 14.59 3.28 21.26
C ILE A 701 15.86 3.42 22.08
N GLY A 702 16.17 4.66 22.45
CA GLY A 702 17.41 4.96 23.17
C GLY A 702 18.68 4.53 22.43
N GLY A 703 18.65 4.44 21.10
CA GLY A 703 19.77 3.99 20.26
C GLY A 703 19.88 2.49 20.05
N HIS A 704 19.03 1.70 20.70
CA HIS A 704 18.93 0.27 20.42
C HIS A 704 17.93 0.03 19.30
N SER A 705 18.37 -0.71 18.29
CA SER A 705 17.49 -1.22 17.23
C SER A 705 16.46 -2.16 17.85
N ILE A 706 15.18 -1.86 17.66
CA ILE A 706 14.12 -2.78 18.04
C ILE A 706 13.91 -3.67 16.82
N SER A 707 14.27 -4.95 16.93
CA SER A 707 14.16 -5.93 15.84
C SER A 707 12.77 -5.84 15.17
N HIS A 708 12.72 -5.35 13.93
CA HIS A 708 11.46 -5.25 13.19
C HIS A 708 11.18 -6.54 12.43
N PRO A 709 9.94 -7.04 12.48
CA PRO A 709 9.37 -7.71 11.33
C PRO A 709 9.25 -6.67 10.20
N VAL A 710 9.73 -7.01 9.01
CA VAL A 710 9.67 -6.18 7.77
C VAL A 710 8.22 -5.75 7.40
N SER A 711 7.19 -6.25 8.10
CA SER A 711 5.79 -6.00 7.78
C SER A 711 5.31 -4.63 8.28
N SER A 712 4.78 -3.82 7.37
CA SER A 712 4.13 -2.53 7.62
C SER A 712 2.70 -2.61 8.16
N ASN A 713 2.20 -3.81 8.49
CA ASN A 713 0.79 -3.97 8.88
C ASN A 713 0.50 -3.44 10.30
N PHE A 714 -0.70 -2.90 10.51
CA PHE A 714 -1.12 -2.28 11.78
C PHE A 714 -1.16 -3.26 12.94
N VAL A 715 -1.46 -4.53 12.70
CA VAL A 715 -1.46 -5.57 13.74
C VAL A 715 -0.04 -5.75 14.30
N THR A 716 0.94 -5.95 13.43
CA THR A 716 2.35 -6.10 13.80
C THR A 716 2.88 -4.83 14.43
N LEU A 717 2.57 -3.65 13.86
CA LEU A 717 2.97 -2.37 14.41
C LEU A 717 2.41 -2.16 15.83
N THR A 718 1.14 -2.49 16.04
CA THR A 718 0.49 -2.42 17.36
C THR A 718 1.14 -3.36 18.35
N LYS A 719 1.35 -4.63 17.96
CA LYS A 719 2.04 -5.62 18.81
C LYS A 719 3.44 -5.14 19.17
N HIS A 720 4.18 -4.66 18.19
CA HIS A 720 5.53 -4.14 18.37
C HIS A 720 5.55 -2.96 19.34
N ARG A 721 4.74 -1.92 19.11
CA ARG A 721 4.66 -0.75 20.01
C ARG A 721 4.29 -1.14 21.44
N ARG A 722 3.35 -2.07 21.62
CA ARG A 722 2.94 -2.58 22.93
C ARG A 722 4.03 -3.40 23.60
N ASN A 723 4.71 -4.25 22.84
CA ASN A 723 5.84 -5.06 23.33
C ASN A 723 7.01 -4.17 23.75
N THR A 724 7.36 -3.15 22.96
CA THR A 724 8.34 -2.13 23.30
C THR A 724 7.94 -1.39 24.57
N GLY A 725 6.66 -0.99 24.71
CA GLY A 725 6.17 -0.39 25.95
C GLY A 725 6.35 -1.32 27.16
N ARG A 726 6.00 -2.60 27.05
CA ARG A 726 6.22 -3.57 28.15
C ARG A 726 7.70 -3.73 28.47
N TRP A 727 8.54 -3.83 27.45
CA TRP A 727 9.99 -3.94 27.62
C TRP A 727 10.58 -2.72 28.34
N VAL A 728 10.18 -1.50 27.94
CA VAL A 728 10.56 -0.26 28.64
C VAL A 728 10.07 -0.25 30.09
N ALA A 729 8.86 -0.74 30.36
CA ALA A 729 8.32 -0.80 31.71
C ALA A 729 9.14 -1.74 32.61
N VAL A 730 9.51 -2.92 32.09
CA VAL A 730 10.38 -3.86 32.81
C VAL A 730 11.77 -3.26 33.00
N LEU A 731 12.31 -2.58 31.97
CA LEU A 731 13.62 -1.92 32.06
C LEU A 731 13.62 -0.77 33.08
N TRP A 732 12.53 -0.03 33.18
CA TRP A 732 12.31 1.03 34.19
C TRP A 732 12.27 0.47 35.61
N GLN A 733 11.51 -0.61 35.81
CA GLN A 733 11.47 -1.32 37.09
C GLN A 733 12.85 -1.89 37.43
N TYR A 734 13.53 -2.46 36.45
CA TYR A 734 14.86 -3.02 36.61
C TYR A 734 15.89 -1.98 37.02
N ALA A 735 15.93 -0.81 36.36
CA ALA A 735 16.78 0.33 36.74
C ALA A 735 16.49 0.89 38.13
N SER A 736 15.27 0.68 38.65
CA SER A 736 14.81 1.21 39.94
C SER A 736 14.98 0.20 41.08
N ASN A 737 15.26 -1.07 40.78
CA ASN A 737 15.23 -2.15 41.75
C ASN A 737 16.65 -2.53 42.22
N THR A 738 17.11 -1.85 43.27
CA THR A 738 18.46 -2.04 43.83
C THR A 738 18.58 -3.24 44.78
N THR A 739 17.47 -3.85 45.23
CA THR A 739 17.48 -4.86 46.32
C THR A 739 16.57 -6.08 46.11
N GLY A 740 15.73 -6.10 45.07
CA GLY A 740 14.73 -7.15 44.82
C GLY A 740 15.17 -8.27 43.86
N ASN A 741 14.20 -9.11 43.47
CA ASN A 741 14.37 -10.28 42.58
C ASN A 741 14.72 -9.88 41.13
N THR A 742 15.97 -9.48 40.90
CA THR A 742 16.52 -9.05 39.60
C THR A 742 16.56 -10.18 38.57
N GLN A 743 16.59 -11.45 38.97
CA GLN A 743 16.65 -12.57 38.05
C GLN A 743 15.36 -12.73 37.23
N GLU A 744 14.20 -12.52 37.84
CA GLU A 744 12.91 -12.61 37.13
C GLU A 744 12.73 -11.46 36.13
N LEU A 745 13.13 -10.23 36.51
CA LEU A 745 13.12 -9.08 35.59
C LEU A 745 14.05 -9.32 34.40
N ARG A 746 15.24 -9.90 34.62
CA ARG A 746 16.19 -10.28 33.55
C ARG A 746 15.60 -11.32 32.58
N LYS A 747 14.92 -12.35 33.10
CA LYS A 747 14.18 -13.30 32.26
C LYS A 747 13.10 -12.62 31.41
N GLN A 748 12.37 -11.68 32.01
CA GLN A 748 11.32 -10.93 31.29
C GLN A 748 11.91 -10.02 30.20
N LEU A 749 13.03 -9.33 30.47
CA LEU A 749 13.73 -8.53 29.46
C LEU A 749 14.20 -9.40 28.28
N ALA A 750 14.82 -10.54 28.58
CA ALA A 750 15.25 -11.50 27.55
C ALA A 750 14.07 -11.98 26.69
N ASN A 751 12.96 -12.39 27.33
CA ASN A 751 11.78 -12.87 26.63
C ASN A 751 11.12 -11.80 25.75
N LEU A 752 11.01 -10.55 26.23
CA LEU A 752 10.37 -9.46 25.49
C LEU A 752 11.19 -9.03 24.28
N GLN A 753 12.51 -9.11 24.35
CA GLN A 753 13.41 -8.83 23.22
C GLN A 753 13.71 -10.05 22.35
N GLN A 754 13.23 -11.23 22.73
CA GLN A 754 13.53 -12.51 22.08
C GLN A 754 15.04 -12.82 22.07
N PHE A 755 15.77 -12.40 23.10
CA PHE A 755 17.16 -12.77 23.31
C PHE A 755 17.27 -14.03 24.18
N PRO A 756 18.33 -14.84 23.99
CA PRO A 756 18.66 -15.90 24.93
C PRO A 756 18.80 -15.35 26.36
N PRO A 757 18.14 -15.94 27.38
CA PRO A 757 18.25 -15.50 28.78
C PRO A 757 19.70 -15.43 29.31
N GLU A 758 20.61 -16.21 28.72
CA GLU A 758 22.03 -16.26 29.05
C GLU A 758 22.71 -14.90 28.86
N ILE A 759 22.29 -14.10 27.88
CA ILE A 759 22.82 -12.74 27.65
C ILE A 759 22.58 -11.83 28.86
N TYR A 760 21.50 -12.07 29.60
CA TYR A 760 21.19 -11.36 30.84
C TYR A 760 21.75 -12.07 32.08
N GLY A 761 22.66 -13.02 31.93
CA GLY A 761 23.23 -13.77 33.04
C GLY A 761 22.28 -14.83 33.63
N VAL A 762 21.25 -15.25 32.91
CA VAL A 762 20.32 -16.29 33.36
C VAL A 762 20.68 -17.64 32.75
N GLY A 763 21.02 -18.61 33.60
CA GLY A 763 21.37 -19.98 33.17
C GLY A 763 22.88 -20.28 33.26
N PRO A 764 23.31 -21.49 32.90
CA PRO A 764 24.67 -21.96 33.13
C PRO A 764 25.76 -21.17 32.41
N GLN A 765 25.46 -20.66 31.21
CA GLN A 765 26.38 -19.84 30.41
C GLN A 765 26.29 -18.35 30.74
N GLY A 766 25.34 -17.94 31.59
CA GLY A 766 25.12 -16.53 31.89
C GLY A 766 26.33 -15.82 32.50
N LYS A 767 27.17 -16.56 33.23
CA LYS A 767 28.42 -16.05 33.82
C LYS A 767 29.46 -15.57 32.80
N TYR A 768 29.35 -15.98 31.53
CA TYR A 768 30.26 -15.55 30.47
C TYR A 768 29.81 -14.25 29.80
N HIS A 769 28.51 -13.97 29.81
CA HIS A 769 27.92 -12.78 29.15
C HIS A 769 27.65 -11.63 30.11
N ARG A 770 27.63 -11.88 31.42
CA ARG A 770 27.43 -10.87 32.46
C ARG A 770 28.68 -10.76 33.32
N ALA A 771 29.11 -9.54 33.61
CA ALA A 771 30.27 -9.25 34.45
C ALA A 771 29.96 -9.48 35.95
N ASP A 772 29.47 -10.68 36.26
CA ASP A 772 29.32 -11.16 37.64
C ASP A 772 30.65 -11.75 38.17
N GLY A 773 31.53 -12.17 37.28
CA GLY A 773 32.95 -12.45 37.55
C GLY A 773 33.79 -12.00 36.35
N LEU A 774 34.65 -10.99 36.55
CA LEU A 774 35.45 -10.39 35.47
C LEU A 774 36.34 -11.43 34.78
N GLU A 775 36.84 -12.40 35.54
CA GLU A 775 37.67 -13.52 35.08
C GLU A 775 37.01 -14.43 34.01
N PHE A 776 35.67 -14.44 33.95
CA PHE A 776 34.90 -15.25 33.00
C PHE A 776 34.17 -14.40 31.96
N TYR A 777 34.14 -13.08 32.15
CA TYR A 777 33.39 -12.17 31.29
C TYR A 777 34.05 -12.07 29.92
N LEU A 778 33.34 -12.51 28.89
CA LEU A 778 33.75 -12.30 27.51
C LEU A 778 33.13 -11.00 27.02
N GLN A 779 33.98 -10.02 26.73
CA GLN A 779 33.54 -8.74 26.18
C GLN A 779 32.91 -8.96 24.80
N GLU A 780 31.59 -9.07 24.77
CA GLU A 780 30.82 -9.21 23.54
C GLU A 780 30.49 -7.82 22.99
N HIS A 781 30.76 -7.59 21.69
CA HIS A 781 30.55 -6.28 21.06
C HIS A 781 29.05 -5.92 20.92
N ARG A 782 28.15 -6.86 21.22
CA ARG A 782 26.71 -6.66 21.16
C ARG A 782 26.20 -6.13 22.49
N VAL A 783 26.07 -4.82 22.59
CA VAL A 783 25.47 -4.17 23.76
C VAL A 783 23.96 -4.41 23.76
N VAL A 784 23.49 -5.15 24.76
CA VAL A 784 22.07 -5.44 24.98
C VAL A 784 21.55 -4.61 26.15
N PRO A 785 20.40 -3.95 26.03
CA PRO A 785 19.90 -3.01 27.05
C PRO A 785 19.83 -3.59 28.45
N GLY A 786 20.57 -3.00 29.38
CA GLY A 786 20.53 -3.41 30.78
C GLY A 786 21.15 -4.77 31.09
N SER A 787 21.83 -5.43 30.15
CA SER A 787 22.44 -6.75 30.40
C SER A 787 23.45 -6.73 31.55
N GLN A 788 24.18 -5.62 31.71
CA GLN A 788 25.18 -5.42 32.76
C GLN A 788 24.71 -4.64 33.98
N TRP A 789 23.45 -4.16 34.02
CA TRP A 789 22.99 -3.39 35.20
C TRP A 789 22.89 -4.31 36.41
N HIS A 790 23.30 -3.82 37.57
CA HIS A 790 23.27 -4.55 38.85
C HIS A 790 24.05 -5.88 38.82
N ALA A 791 25.02 -6.01 37.91
CA ALA A 791 25.94 -7.14 37.90
C ALA A 791 27.00 -6.98 39.00
N ASN A 792 27.70 -8.07 39.36
CA ASN A 792 28.61 -8.06 40.50
C ASN A 792 29.78 -7.05 40.36
N TRP A 793 30.15 -6.67 39.12
CA TRP A 793 31.14 -5.61 38.88
C TRP A 793 30.80 -4.30 39.61
N GLU A 794 29.51 -3.96 39.80
CA GLU A 794 29.12 -2.75 40.53
C GLU A 794 29.48 -2.82 42.02
N ARG A 795 29.43 -4.03 42.60
CA ARG A 795 29.85 -4.26 43.98
C ARG A 795 31.37 -4.17 44.09
N GLN A 796 32.09 -4.82 43.18
CA GLN A 796 33.56 -4.76 43.12
C GLN A 796 34.05 -3.31 42.93
N ALA A 797 33.38 -2.53 42.08
CA ALA A 797 33.64 -1.11 41.90
C ALA A 797 33.41 -0.28 43.17
N ALA A 798 32.41 -0.63 43.99
CA ALA A 798 32.18 0.02 45.28
C ALA A 798 33.24 -0.38 46.33
N GLU A 799 33.68 -1.64 46.31
CA GLU A 799 34.74 -2.17 47.20
C GLU A 799 36.10 -1.49 46.96
N LEU A 800 36.40 -1.06 45.73
CA LEU A 800 37.62 -0.28 45.43
C LEU A 800 37.74 1.06 46.18
N SER A 801 36.62 1.59 46.70
CA SER A 801 36.61 2.86 47.45
C SER A 801 36.69 2.70 48.96
N GLN A 802 36.66 1.46 49.46
CA GLN A 802 36.76 1.11 50.88
C GLN A 802 38.20 0.81 51.26
#